data_AF-A0A3L6MWQ2-F1
#
_entry.id   AF-A0A3L6MWQ2-F1
#
_cell.length_a   1.000
_cell.length_b   1.000
_cell.length_c   1.000
_cell.angle_alpha   90.00
_cell.angle_beta   90.00
_cell.angle_gamma   90.00
#
_symmetry.space_group_name_H-M   'P 1'
#
loop_
_entity.id
_entity.type
_entity.pdbx_description
1 polymer ?
#
loop_
_entity_poly.entity_id
_entity_poly.type
_entity_poly.pdbx_seq_one_letter_code
_entity_poly.pdbx_strand_id
1 'polypeptide(L)'
;MRAVSFLILAAFFRAAYSNLVNHGATVSVNGVLYFVHPEPVGFLPLSSSLHHQGLVDFVPATIFEATDNRFDESSLNDTVKAWLAEDDVFNKGFLQAIYVKKDSDDVPGLLNYQYQGNTSSLWKEIDYSFNVPNGPYILNPSTGSLHTPYRLYLDTQGAFTQGVIPLSSGSFAPLPAALPGSSSISIGVPSRIYYTPTDDYPLAGVRIGVKDIYDVHGLKTGAGSRAYYDIYPEANGTAPALQHLLDAGAVLVGKMKTTQYAAPENVRDAIDYQAPFNPRGDGYQEVGSSSSGAGAGISSYHWLDLALGSDTGGSIRIPAEDNGIFGNRPTHGLVDLSRVIPLGPEFDTAGFLARDIEIWSTACRVMYSNLTANYTRYPKRVLTYDLPSAKDPDISDSDRVIVQFVGRLVKFLSADLSTFNHTEEWSRSHPAGTPSDLQELVGSTWAVISAKQQSRLVRDPFFKDYAAAYDGRVPFVNPSTHGSWSWSDTLPSLLDEAVANKTIFKSWWDEVMLPKNAEACSESLMLYTFKHATPEYRSDYGSAMGSGGLVGVLLGLNIGFISPMAGNPDFSIPIGQVKYDSSITRHVEYLPISIRIMAAEGCDVSAPPRGVGSISSFSPWQKTSAENLDGRTRREKTNQQRNPRHATIYDLLLVGMNPQSISDKSQHRACDPCRKRKVRCSRHTPLCERCSHFALTCEYSPMRTIGRPRRGQPLGYRANGVTSTGAASMSPEVMDTGNFAGIMDQFLDDLGTPLPSFDMDFSTDQDNAQRQEPLPSDLFNGASMQQDQNGVYRGTTEKQVDVTPTSQNTENIATPGLSSQKCSCIELVNQHFSDIESSLETFQTLKVLKQSLASARTILECTVCFQSIKSPRTSRNVYLLGSLLSSIGSSYGDFFYIQKQRTAESSVSGTPIRLVVGQQPDARDMVELSLEGPSYINFLQASLKGELDCLVKLGEGLATRQSQLHTEGHENCETGTSCSNTESLPTTKHPTEVCPKEVDMTTACACFRTVDQVKAAIAEAQRIISA
;
A
#
# COMPACT_ATOMS: atom_id res chain seq x y z
N MET A 1 -35.48 28.32 58.03
CA MET A 1 -35.08 27.25 57.08
C MET A 1 -35.81 27.33 55.73
N ARG A 2 -35.91 28.50 55.07
CA ARG A 2 -36.39 28.59 53.66
C ARG A 2 -35.57 29.52 52.75
N ALA A 3 -34.72 30.39 53.30
CA ALA A 3 -33.84 31.28 52.53
C ALA A 3 -32.49 30.65 52.12
N VAL A 4 -32.02 29.61 52.82
CA VAL A 4 -30.69 29.01 52.57
C VAL A 4 -30.70 28.03 51.39
N SER A 5 -31.84 27.39 51.12
CA SER A 5 -31.96 26.39 50.05
C SER A 5 -31.88 26.97 48.63
N PHE A 6 -32.17 28.26 48.44
CA PHE A 6 -32.08 28.91 47.12
C PHE A 6 -30.65 29.31 46.73
N LEU A 7 -29.77 29.56 47.71
CA LEU A 7 -28.37 29.92 47.44
C LEU A 7 -27.48 28.70 47.10
N ILE A 8 -27.90 27.49 47.48
CA ILE A 8 -27.14 26.26 47.19
C ILE A 8 -27.48 25.69 45.80
N LEU A 9 -28.72 25.86 45.29
CA LEU A 9 -29.04 25.46 43.91
C LEU A 9 -28.38 26.33 42.84
N ALA A 10 -28.06 27.59 43.14
CA ALA A 10 -27.38 28.49 42.19
C ALA A 10 -25.91 28.10 41.93
N ALA A 11 -25.28 27.31 42.82
CA ALA A 11 -23.87 26.92 42.72
C ALA A 11 -23.62 25.67 41.86
N PHE A 12 -24.67 24.93 41.46
CA PHE A 12 -24.53 23.68 40.70
C PHE A 12 -24.84 23.78 39.20
N PHE A 13 -25.30 24.93 38.72
CA PHE A 13 -25.21 25.24 37.29
C PHE A 13 -23.77 25.64 36.94
N ARG A 14 -22.89 24.64 36.79
CA ARG A 14 -21.82 24.77 35.79
C ARG A 14 -22.53 24.96 34.45
N ALA A 15 -22.60 26.21 33.99
CA ALA A 15 -23.07 26.49 32.64
C ALA A 15 -22.22 25.67 31.67
N ALA A 16 -22.87 24.81 30.89
CA ALA A 16 -22.20 24.09 29.83
C ALA A 16 -21.87 25.10 28.72
N TYR A 17 -20.67 25.69 28.80
CA TYR A 17 -20.16 26.56 27.75
C TYR A 17 -19.84 25.71 26.52
N SER A 18 -20.68 25.81 25.50
CA SER A 18 -20.37 25.31 24.16
C SER A 18 -19.44 26.32 23.48
N ASN A 19 -18.16 25.98 23.37
CA ASN A 19 -17.22 26.71 22.53
C ASN A 19 -17.36 26.22 21.09
N LEU A 20 -17.78 27.09 20.17
CA LEU A 20 -17.76 26.79 18.75
C LEU A 20 -16.30 26.85 18.26
N VAL A 21 -15.72 25.69 17.96
CA VAL A 21 -14.37 25.60 17.38
C VAL A 21 -14.50 25.46 15.86
N ASN A 22 -13.93 26.40 15.12
CA ASN A 22 -13.89 26.33 13.67
C ASN A 22 -12.76 25.38 13.22
N HIS A 23 -13.13 24.17 12.80
CA HIS A 23 -12.19 23.20 12.24
C HIS A 23 -11.98 23.34 10.72
N GLY A 24 -12.48 24.41 10.10
CA GLY A 24 -12.43 24.63 8.66
C GLY A 24 -13.67 24.06 7.95
N ALA A 25 -13.63 24.02 6.62
CA ALA A 25 -14.71 23.52 5.77
C ALA A 25 -14.15 22.68 4.61
N THR A 26 -14.97 21.87 3.97
CA THR A 26 -14.60 21.20 2.71
C THR A 26 -15.46 21.76 1.58
N VAL A 27 -14.83 22.14 0.46
CA VAL A 27 -15.48 22.69 -0.73
C VAL A 27 -15.11 21.89 -1.97
N SER A 28 -16.01 21.85 -2.95
CA SER A 28 -15.75 21.22 -4.26
C SER A 28 -15.51 22.30 -5.32
N VAL A 29 -14.35 22.25 -5.98
CA VAL A 29 -13.99 23.17 -7.08
C VAL A 29 -13.72 22.34 -8.32
N ASN A 30 -14.63 22.40 -9.30
CA ASN A 30 -14.65 21.53 -10.49
C ASN A 30 -14.61 20.02 -10.16
N GLY A 31 -15.30 19.59 -9.10
CA GLY A 31 -15.37 18.18 -8.71
C GLY A 31 -14.15 17.66 -7.95
N VAL A 32 -13.12 18.49 -7.73
CA VAL A 32 -12.01 18.20 -6.83
C VAL A 32 -12.33 18.78 -5.45
N LEU A 33 -12.13 18.00 -4.40
CA LEU A 33 -12.40 18.42 -3.02
C LEU A 33 -11.18 19.07 -2.38
N TYR A 34 -11.42 20.20 -1.71
CA TYR A 34 -10.42 20.99 -1.01
C TYR A 34 -10.87 21.26 0.42
N PHE A 35 -9.95 21.08 1.36
CA PHE A 35 -10.11 21.61 2.71
C PHE A 35 -9.74 23.09 2.74
N VAL A 36 -10.63 23.90 3.29
CA VAL A 36 -10.48 25.34 3.51
C VAL A 36 -9.89 25.54 4.90
N HIS A 37 -8.66 26.03 4.96
CA HIS A 37 -7.96 26.25 6.22
C HIS A 37 -8.76 27.18 7.16
N PRO A 38 -8.95 26.87 8.46
CA PRO A 38 -9.79 27.67 9.36
C PRO A 38 -9.24 29.08 9.59
N GLU A 39 -7.92 29.23 9.65
CA GLU A 39 -7.26 30.53 9.80
C GLU A 39 -7.08 31.20 8.42
N PRO A 40 -7.49 32.48 8.27
CA PRO A 40 -7.31 33.22 7.03
C PRO A 40 -5.88 33.73 6.88
N VAL A 41 -5.36 33.75 5.65
CA VAL A 41 -4.06 34.31 5.29
C VAL A 41 -4.10 35.82 5.01
N GLY A 42 -5.29 36.39 4.82
CA GLY A 42 -5.47 37.81 4.54
C GLY A 42 -6.95 38.20 4.44
N PHE A 43 -7.19 39.49 4.26
CA PHE A 43 -8.54 40.06 4.14
C PHE A 43 -8.61 41.02 2.95
N LEU A 44 -9.50 40.74 2.01
CA LEU A 44 -9.74 41.57 0.83
C LEU A 44 -10.89 42.56 1.08
N PRO A 45 -10.79 43.81 0.59
CA PRO A 45 -11.84 44.80 0.78
C PRO A 45 -13.12 44.37 0.07
N LEU A 46 -14.20 44.21 0.85
CA LEU A 46 -15.52 43.78 0.39
C LEU A 46 -16.01 44.61 -0.81
N SER A 47 -16.51 43.96 -1.85
CA SER A 47 -17.23 44.61 -2.95
C SER A 47 -18.70 44.25 -2.90
N SER A 48 -19.57 45.26 -2.98
CA SER A 48 -21.03 45.11 -2.98
C SER A 48 -21.56 44.16 -4.07
N SER A 49 -20.82 43.97 -5.16
CA SER A 49 -21.11 43.02 -6.24
C SER A 49 -21.00 41.53 -5.88
N LEU A 50 -20.39 41.18 -4.74
CA LEU A 50 -20.26 39.79 -4.27
C LEU A 50 -21.37 39.36 -3.29
N HIS A 51 -22.23 40.27 -2.82
CA HIS A 51 -23.26 39.97 -1.81
C HIS A 51 -24.56 39.33 -2.36
N HIS A 52 -24.53 38.78 -3.58
CA HIS A 52 -25.69 38.18 -4.23
C HIS A 52 -25.56 36.68 -4.46
N GLN A 53 -25.45 35.91 -3.36
CA GLN A 53 -26.04 34.57 -3.17
C GLN A 53 -25.69 34.06 -1.75
N GLY A 54 -26.64 33.41 -1.09
CA GLY A 54 -26.43 32.56 0.10
C GLY A 54 -26.02 33.22 1.43
N LEU A 55 -26.31 32.51 2.53
CA LEU A 55 -25.49 32.61 3.75
C LEU A 55 -24.34 31.60 3.58
N VAL A 56 -23.10 32.07 3.67
CA VAL A 56 -21.85 31.27 3.70
C VAL A 56 -21.42 30.61 2.36
N ASP A 57 -21.65 31.27 1.21
CA ASP A 57 -21.10 30.78 -0.07
C ASP A 57 -19.61 31.14 -0.23
N PHE A 58 -18.72 30.14 -0.12
CA PHE A 58 -17.28 30.29 -0.40
C PHE A 58 -17.02 30.44 -1.91
N VAL A 59 -16.18 31.41 -2.28
CA VAL A 59 -15.84 31.73 -3.68
C VAL A 59 -14.38 31.36 -3.97
N PRO A 60 -14.11 30.44 -4.92
CA PRO A 60 -12.75 30.19 -5.42
C PRO A 60 -12.17 31.44 -6.07
N ALA A 61 -10.96 31.80 -5.63
CA ALA A 61 -10.24 32.99 -6.07
C ALA A 61 -8.80 32.64 -6.49
N THR A 62 -8.17 33.55 -7.23
CA THR A 62 -6.74 33.47 -7.58
C THR A 62 -6.11 34.84 -7.42
N ILE A 63 -4.93 34.91 -6.79
CA ILE A 63 -4.08 36.11 -6.73
C ILE A 63 -2.95 35.98 -7.74
N PHE A 64 -2.79 37.00 -8.57
CA PHE A 64 -1.66 37.22 -9.46
C PHE A 64 -0.92 38.51 -9.07
N GLU A 65 0.31 38.63 -9.56
CA GLU A 65 1.17 39.79 -9.35
C GLU A 65 1.70 40.27 -10.69
N ALA A 66 1.50 41.55 -10.98
CA ALA A 66 2.03 42.18 -12.17
C ALA A 66 3.51 42.50 -11.97
N THR A 67 4.41 41.62 -12.39
CA THR A 67 5.87 41.78 -12.26
C THR A 67 6.51 42.75 -13.27
N ASP A 68 5.75 43.16 -14.29
CA ASP A 68 6.08 44.18 -15.29
C ASP A 68 4.85 45.09 -15.52
N ASN A 69 5.04 46.32 -16.01
CA ASN A 69 3.97 47.28 -16.37
C ASN A 69 3.04 46.82 -17.53
N ARG A 70 3.00 45.53 -17.86
CA ARG A 70 2.21 44.93 -18.95
C ARG A 70 1.66 43.57 -18.55
N PHE A 71 0.86 43.52 -17.48
CA PHE A 71 0.01 42.37 -17.22
C PHE A 71 -1.24 42.45 -18.13
N ASP A 72 -1.21 41.73 -19.25
CA ASP A 72 -2.31 41.67 -20.23
C ASP A 72 -2.97 40.27 -20.29
N GLU A 73 -3.97 40.12 -21.16
CA GLU A 73 -4.71 38.87 -21.35
C GLU A 73 -3.81 37.71 -21.82
N SER A 74 -2.75 37.99 -22.60
CA SER A 74 -1.79 36.97 -23.03
C SER A 74 -0.95 36.51 -21.85
N SER A 75 -0.38 37.46 -21.10
CA SER A 75 0.40 37.16 -19.89
C SER A 75 -0.39 36.32 -18.89
N LEU A 76 -1.65 36.67 -18.63
CA LEU A 76 -2.52 35.86 -17.78
C LEU A 76 -2.73 34.45 -18.34
N ASN A 77 -3.12 34.31 -19.62
CA ASN A 77 -3.39 33.00 -20.21
C ASN A 77 -2.14 32.10 -20.20
N ASP A 78 -0.95 32.67 -20.44
CA ASP A 78 0.32 31.96 -20.38
C ASP A 78 0.69 31.56 -18.94
N THR A 79 0.49 32.44 -17.94
CA THR A 79 0.67 32.11 -16.51
C THR A 79 -0.29 31.01 -16.06
N VAL A 80 -1.58 31.12 -16.37
CA VAL A 80 -2.60 30.10 -16.05
C VAL A 80 -2.25 28.76 -16.70
N LYS A 81 -1.77 28.77 -17.94
CA LYS A 81 -1.36 27.57 -18.66
C LYS A 81 -0.11 26.92 -18.05
N ALA A 82 0.85 27.71 -17.56
CA ALA A 82 2.02 27.22 -16.82
C ALA A 82 1.59 26.60 -15.48
N TRP A 83 0.79 27.31 -14.69
CA TRP A 83 0.30 26.82 -13.40
C TRP A 83 -0.54 25.54 -13.50
N LEU A 84 -1.38 25.41 -14.54
CA LEU A 84 -2.11 24.16 -14.83
C LEU A 84 -1.23 22.98 -15.27
N ALA A 85 0.05 23.21 -15.61
CA ALA A 85 0.99 22.18 -15.99
C ALA A 85 1.94 21.78 -14.83
N GLU A 86 2.22 22.71 -13.92
CA GLU A 86 3.21 22.54 -12.84
C GLU A 86 2.59 22.31 -11.45
N ASP A 87 1.36 22.79 -11.20
CA ASP A 87 0.66 22.64 -9.92
C ASP A 87 -0.54 21.70 -10.02
N ASP A 88 -0.63 20.81 -9.04
CA ASP A 88 -1.67 19.79 -8.90
C ASP A 88 -2.85 20.23 -8.02
N VAL A 89 -2.79 21.43 -7.43
CA VAL A 89 -3.85 21.99 -6.57
C VAL A 89 -4.67 23.01 -7.36
N PHE A 90 -4.02 23.87 -8.14
CA PHE A 90 -4.65 24.86 -9.01
C PHE A 90 -5.44 24.19 -10.14
N ASN A 91 -6.65 24.69 -10.37
CA ASN A 91 -7.48 24.28 -11.50
C ASN A 91 -8.34 25.47 -11.96
N LYS A 92 -8.91 25.41 -13.18
CA LYS A 92 -9.66 26.52 -13.78
C LYS A 92 -10.82 27.07 -12.95
N GLY A 93 -11.34 26.32 -11.97
CA GLY A 93 -12.41 26.77 -11.07
C GLY A 93 -11.97 27.89 -10.13
N PHE A 94 -10.68 27.98 -9.79
CA PHE A 94 -10.13 29.10 -9.01
C PHE A 94 -10.13 30.44 -9.77
N LEU A 95 -10.40 30.43 -11.08
CA LEU A 95 -10.53 31.63 -11.89
C LEU A 95 -11.92 32.29 -11.77
N GLN A 96 -12.79 31.85 -10.85
CA GLN A 96 -14.09 32.49 -10.59
C GLN A 96 -13.95 33.91 -10.05
N ALA A 97 -12.92 34.18 -9.23
CA ALA A 97 -12.51 35.52 -8.85
C ALA A 97 -11.00 35.71 -9.07
N ILE A 98 -10.61 36.77 -9.78
CA ILE A 98 -9.23 37.08 -10.14
C ILE A 98 -8.84 38.42 -9.51
N TYR A 99 -7.78 38.39 -8.72
CA TYR A 99 -7.19 39.54 -8.06
C TYR A 99 -5.77 39.74 -8.58
N VAL A 100 -5.40 40.99 -8.90
CA VAL A 100 -4.07 41.33 -9.41
C VAL A 100 -3.44 42.41 -8.54
N LYS A 101 -2.28 42.12 -7.96
CA LYS A 101 -1.43 43.10 -7.25
C LYS A 101 -0.79 44.07 -8.23
N LYS A 102 -0.78 45.36 -7.90
CA LYS A 102 -0.31 46.43 -8.78
C LYS A 102 0.36 47.56 -7.99
N ASP A 103 1.56 47.96 -8.40
CA ASP A 103 2.23 49.17 -7.91
C ASP A 103 1.50 50.42 -8.45
N SER A 104 1.47 51.51 -7.69
CA SER A 104 0.36 52.48 -7.76
C SER A 104 0.23 53.32 -9.03
N ASP A 105 1.20 53.25 -9.96
CA ASP A 105 1.28 54.12 -11.12
C ASP A 105 1.41 53.37 -12.47
N ASP A 106 0.47 53.69 -13.37
CA ASP A 106 0.59 53.59 -14.83
C ASP A 106 0.52 52.19 -15.52
N VAL A 107 -0.65 51.54 -15.45
CA VAL A 107 -1.08 50.54 -16.46
C VAL A 107 -2.52 50.84 -16.93
N PRO A 108 -2.75 51.09 -18.24
CA PRO A 108 -4.07 51.30 -18.81
C PRO A 108 -4.99 50.07 -18.65
N GLY A 109 -6.23 50.31 -18.23
CA GLY A 109 -7.06 49.26 -17.63
C GLY A 109 -7.47 48.12 -18.55
N LEU A 110 -7.33 46.89 -18.03
CA LEU A 110 -8.15 45.72 -18.37
C LEU A 110 -9.59 45.90 -17.89
N LEU A 111 -10.24 47.00 -18.29
CA LEU A 111 -11.63 47.29 -17.95
C LEU A 111 -12.56 46.51 -18.88
N ASN A 112 -13.23 45.50 -18.29
CA ASN A 112 -14.20 44.61 -18.90
C ASN A 112 -13.61 43.49 -19.79
N TYR A 113 -13.14 42.41 -19.19
CA TYR A 113 -13.06 41.12 -19.90
C TYR A 113 -14.20 40.19 -19.48
N GLN A 114 -15.07 39.87 -20.44
CA GLN A 114 -16.08 38.82 -20.32
C GLN A 114 -15.67 37.60 -21.15
N TYR A 115 -15.95 36.42 -20.60
CA TYR A 115 -16.15 35.15 -21.32
C TYR A 115 -14.92 34.31 -21.70
N GLN A 116 -14.71 33.20 -20.97
CA GLN A 116 -14.21 31.93 -21.53
C GLN A 116 -15.28 30.84 -21.35
N GLY A 117 -16.36 30.91 -22.14
CA GLY A 117 -17.50 30.00 -21.99
C GLY A 117 -18.48 30.45 -20.90
N ASN A 118 -19.34 29.52 -20.45
CA ASN A 118 -20.51 29.81 -19.60
C ASN A 118 -20.22 30.37 -18.18
N THR A 119 -18.96 30.60 -17.78
CA THR A 119 -18.58 31.11 -16.46
C THR A 119 -18.04 32.54 -16.53
N SER A 120 -18.66 33.44 -15.78
CA SER A 120 -18.21 34.83 -15.59
C SER A 120 -17.25 34.95 -14.41
N SER A 121 -16.03 35.41 -14.67
CA SER A 121 -15.02 35.70 -13.63
C SER A 121 -15.16 37.13 -13.09
N LEU A 122 -15.13 37.31 -11.77
CA LEU A 122 -14.96 38.63 -11.15
C LEU A 122 -13.49 39.06 -11.28
N TRP A 123 -13.25 40.33 -11.58
CA TRP A 123 -11.90 40.92 -11.62
C TRP A 123 -11.79 42.12 -10.67
N LYS A 124 -10.68 42.23 -9.94
CA LYS A 124 -10.39 43.39 -9.09
C LYS A 124 -8.87 43.63 -8.90
N GLU A 125 -8.43 44.86 -9.13
CA GLU A 125 -7.07 45.29 -8.77
C GLU A 125 -6.94 45.41 -7.24
N ILE A 126 -5.79 45.03 -6.69
CA ILE A 126 -5.44 45.15 -5.27
C ILE A 126 -4.05 45.79 -5.10
N ASP A 127 -3.85 46.42 -3.95
CA ASP A 127 -2.61 47.09 -3.59
C ASP A 127 -1.42 46.12 -3.58
N TYR A 128 -0.28 46.52 -4.14
CA TYR A 128 0.95 45.72 -4.12
C TYR A 128 1.45 45.38 -2.71
N SER A 129 1.15 46.24 -1.73
CA SER A 129 1.47 45.99 -0.31
C SER A 129 0.64 44.86 0.33
N PHE A 130 -0.30 44.25 -0.40
CA PHE A 130 -1.06 43.11 0.08
C PHE A 130 -0.18 41.84 0.14
N ASN A 131 0.37 41.60 1.34
CA ASN A 131 1.34 40.56 1.64
C ASN A 131 0.74 39.14 1.72
N VAL A 132 0.12 38.69 0.62
CA VAL A 132 -0.32 37.30 0.40
C VAL A 132 0.37 36.77 -0.86
N PRO A 133 0.88 35.53 -0.87
CA PRO A 133 1.51 34.94 -2.07
C PRO A 133 0.59 34.88 -3.29
N ASN A 134 1.18 34.56 -4.44
CA ASN A 134 0.44 34.31 -5.67
C ASN A 134 -0.11 32.87 -5.66
N GLY A 135 -1.25 32.62 -6.31
CA GLY A 135 -1.84 31.29 -6.40
C GLY A 135 -3.35 31.22 -6.08
N PRO A 136 -3.90 30.00 -5.97
CA PRO A 136 -5.32 29.77 -5.65
C PRO A 136 -5.67 30.11 -4.21
N TYR A 137 -6.90 30.56 -3.98
CA TYR A 137 -7.43 30.86 -2.65
C TYR A 137 -8.93 30.57 -2.57
N ILE A 138 -9.47 30.51 -1.36
CA ILE A 138 -10.90 30.47 -1.09
C ILE A 138 -11.29 31.75 -0.34
N LEU A 139 -12.12 32.58 -0.97
CA LEU A 139 -12.63 33.82 -0.40
C LEU A 139 -13.98 33.58 0.29
N ASN A 140 -14.14 34.09 1.50
CA ASN A 140 -15.46 34.26 2.12
C ASN A 140 -15.99 35.68 1.79
N PRO A 141 -17.04 35.84 0.97
CA PRO A 141 -17.55 37.14 0.55
C PRO A 141 -18.34 37.87 1.64
N SER A 142 -18.67 37.22 2.76
CA SER A 142 -19.33 37.87 3.91
C SER A 142 -18.33 38.60 4.82
N THR A 143 -17.11 38.06 4.97
CA THR A 143 -16.05 38.58 5.84
C THR A 143 -14.91 39.26 5.08
N GLY A 144 -14.76 38.97 3.79
CA GLY A 144 -13.58 39.32 2.99
C GLY A 144 -12.37 38.43 3.30
N SER A 145 -12.51 37.43 4.16
CA SER A 145 -11.38 36.60 4.61
C SER A 145 -10.96 35.60 3.53
N LEU A 146 -9.65 35.50 3.33
CA LEU A 146 -9.02 34.68 2.30
C LEU A 146 -8.31 33.50 2.95
N HIS A 147 -8.58 32.28 2.47
CA HIS A 147 -8.14 31.03 3.09
C HIS A 147 -7.37 30.17 2.09
N THR A 148 -6.35 29.46 2.57
CA THR A 148 -5.56 28.53 1.75
C THR A 148 -6.35 27.25 1.46
N PRO A 149 -6.60 26.89 0.19
CA PRO A 149 -7.11 25.57 -0.18
C PRO A 149 -6.01 24.51 -0.07
N TYR A 150 -6.33 23.42 0.62
CA TYR A 150 -5.56 22.18 0.64
C TYR A 150 -6.31 21.14 -0.18
N ARG A 151 -5.78 20.70 -1.32
CA ARG A 151 -6.39 19.61 -2.10
C ARG A 151 -6.38 18.34 -1.27
N LEU A 152 -7.52 17.66 -1.19
CA LEU A 152 -7.63 16.38 -0.50
C LEU A 152 -7.26 15.23 -1.43
N TYR A 153 -6.25 14.46 -1.04
CA TYR A 153 -5.83 13.21 -1.67
C TYR A 153 -6.14 12.02 -0.77
N LEU A 154 -6.43 10.85 -1.36
CA LEU A 154 -6.55 9.59 -0.63
C LEU A 154 -5.19 8.95 -0.39
N ASP A 155 -4.96 8.46 0.83
CA ASP A 155 -3.86 7.56 1.15
C ASP A 155 -4.21 6.11 0.77
N THR A 156 -4.26 5.82 -0.54
CA THR A 156 -4.71 4.52 -1.07
C THR A 156 -3.83 3.33 -0.65
N GLN A 157 -2.56 3.56 -0.32
CA GLN A 157 -1.65 2.52 0.19
C GLN A 157 -1.64 2.39 1.71
N GLY A 158 -2.33 3.27 2.44
CA GLY A 158 -2.22 3.37 3.89
C GLY A 158 -0.79 3.66 4.35
N ALA A 159 -0.09 4.58 3.69
CA ALA A 159 1.29 4.98 3.98
C ALA A 159 1.40 5.96 5.17
N PHE A 160 0.34 6.67 5.52
CA PHE A 160 0.28 7.68 6.56
C PHE A 160 -0.41 7.17 7.84
N THR A 161 -0.05 7.74 8.99
CA THR A 161 -0.84 7.65 10.22
C THR A 161 -1.86 8.80 10.31
N GLN A 162 -1.48 9.99 9.82
CA GLN A 162 -2.36 11.15 9.71
C GLN A 162 -1.86 12.17 8.68
N GLY A 163 -2.78 12.84 7.99
CA GLY A 163 -2.52 14.11 7.30
C GLY A 163 -2.48 15.27 8.31
N VAL A 164 -1.75 16.35 8.00
CA VAL A 164 -1.57 17.48 8.92
C VAL A 164 -1.75 18.82 8.22
N ILE A 165 -2.02 19.86 9.00
CA ILE A 165 -2.06 21.27 8.58
C ILE A 165 -1.19 22.12 9.52
N PRO A 166 -0.46 23.13 9.01
CA PRO A 166 0.24 24.11 9.83
C PRO A 166 -0.74 25.13 10.42
N LEU A 167 -0.46 25.62 11.64
CA LEU A 167 -1.18 26.70 12.30
C LEU A 167 -0.33 27.97 12.37
N SER A 168 -0.99 29.12 12.50
CA SER A 168 -0.38 30.46 12.64
C SER A 168 0.57 30.59 13.85
N SER A 169 0.43 29.72 14.84
CA SER A 169 1.32 29.55 16.00
C SER A 169 2.70 28.95 15.66
N GLY A 170 2.89 28.41 14.46
CA GLY A 170 4.05 27.58 14.11
C GLY A 170 4.00 26.15 14.67
N SER A 171 2.85 25.74 15.22
CA SER A 171 2.55 24.33 15.50
C SER A 171 1.74 23.72 14.35
N PHE A 172 1.45 22.43 14.42
CA PHE A 172 0.63 21.70 13.46
C PHE A 172 -0.60 21.11 14.16
N ALA A 173 -1.64 20.80 13.39
CA ALA A 173 -2.80 20.04 13.83
C ALA A 173 -3.07 18.85 12.87
N PRO A 174 -3.70 17.76 13.34
CA PRO A 174 -4.24 16.73 12.45
C PRO A 174 -5.26 17.34 11.50
N LEU A 175 -5.26 16.92 10.23
CA LEU A 175 -6.23 17.37 9.23
C LEU A 175 -7.65 16.91 9.62
N PRO A 176 -8.61 17.82 9.90
CA PRO A 176 -9.95 17.45 10.37
C PRO A 176 -10.92 17.20 9.19
N ALA A 177 -10.43 16.61 8.10
CA ALA A 177 -11.18 16.42 6.86
C ALA A 177 -10.94 15.02 6.28
N ALA A 178 -12.03 14.41 5.81
CA ALA A 178 -12.03 13.12 5.14
C ALA A 178 -12.86 13.19 3.85
N LEU A 179 -12.42 12.47 2.82
CA LEU A 179 -13.13 12.31 1.57
C LEU A 179 -14.35 11.37 1.76
N PRO A 180 -15.59 11.83 1.45
CA PRO A 180 -16.79 11.02 1.65
C PRO A 180 -16.74 9.68 0.92
N GLY A 181 -17.26 8.62 1.57
CA GLY A 181 -17.30 7.27 1.00
C GLY A 181 -15.96 6.52 0.97
N SER A 182 -14.88 7.08 1.52
CA SER A 182 -13.58 6.40 1.60
C SER A 182 -13.30 5.82 2.99
N SER A 183 -12.69 4.63 3.02
CA SER A 183 -12.07 4.03 4.20
C SER A 183 -10.63 4.48 4.44
N SER A 184 -9.98 5.11 3.44
CA SER A 184 -8.62 5.64 3.55
C SER A 184 -8.63 7.06 4.12
N ILE A 185 -7.62 7.39 4.92
CA ILE A 185 -7.42 8.76 5.40
C ILE A 185 -7.12 9.71 4.24
N SER A 186 -7.45 10.98 4.44
CA SER A 186 -7.17 12.04 3.48
C SER A 186 -5.92 12.83 3.88
N ILE A 187 -5.14 13.22 2.88
CA ILE A 187 -3.95 14.08 3.03
C ILE A 187 -4.25 15.42 2.35
N GLY A 188 -4.11 16.50 3.11
CA GLY A 188 -4.32 17.87 2.65
C GLY A 188 -3.03 18.44 2.08
N VAL A 189 -3.06 18.86 0.82
CA VAL A 189 -1.85 19.30 0.10
C VAL A 189 -2.04 20.73 -0.43
N PRO A 190 -1.20 21.70 -0.05
CA PRO A 190 -1.29 23.07 -0.54
C PRO A 190 -0.64 23.24 -1.92
N SER A 191 -1.04 24.28 -2.66
CA SER A 191 -0.49 24.61 -3.98
C SER A 191 1.01 24.89 -3.92
N ARG A 192 1.75 24.45 -4.94
CA ARG A 192 3.18 24.76 -5.11
C ARG A 192 3.41 26.24 -5.44
N ILE A 193 2.41 26.92 -6.01
CA ILE A 193 2.50 28.28 -6.54
C ILE A 193 2.82 29.32 -5.44
N TYR A 194 2.45 29.05 -4.18
CA TYR A 194 2.79 29.93 -3.06
C TYR A 194 4.30 29.99 -2.76
N TYR A 195 5.10 29.07 -3.31
CA TYR A 195 6.48 28.86 -2.95
C TYR A 195 7.40 29.11 -4.14
N THR A 196 8.55 29.74 -3.88
CA THR A 196 9.62 29.91 -4.88
C THR A 196 10.93 29.54 -4.19
N PRO A 197 11.65 28.49 -4.66
CA PRO A 197 12.95 28.14 -4.10
C PRO A 197 13.94 29.30 -4.22
N THR A 198 14.61 29.60 -3.10
CA THR A 198 15.68 30.61 -3.04
C THR A 198 16.94 30.03 -2.42
N ASP A 199 18.01 30.82 -2.38
CA ASP A 199 19.26 30.40 -1.77
C ASP A 199 19.14 30.17 -0.25
N ASP A 200 18.23 30.89 0.42
CA ASP A 200 17.89 30.80 1.85
C ASP A 200 16.79 29.77 2.14
N TYR A 201 15.83 29.60 1.21
CA TYR A 201 14.75 28.60 1.28
C TYR A 201 14.87 27.57 0.15
N PRO A 202 15.90 26.71 0.16
CA PRO A 202 16.20 25.79 -0.94
C PRO A 202 15.20 24.63 -1.07
N LEU A 203 14.32 24.42 -0.08
CA LEU A 203 13.26 23.41 -0.08
C LEU A 203 11.85 24.03 -0.19
N ALA A 204 11.73 25.32 -0.52
CA ALA A 204 10.42 26.00 -0.63
C ALA A 204 9.47 25.24 -1.57
N GLY A 205 8.34 24.76 -1.03
CA GLY A 205 7.33 24.02 -1.80
C GLY A 205 7.63 22.53 -2.02
N VAL A 206 8.73 22.01 -1.49
CA VAL A 206 8.99 20.56 -1.40
C VAL A 206 8.08 19.98 -0.33
N ARG A 207 7.18 19.09 -0.72
CA ARG A 207 6.20 18.46 0.17
C ARG A 207 6.81 17.24 0.83
N ILE A 208 6.88 17.25 2.17
CA ILE A 208 7.55 16.25 2.97
C ILE A 208 6.59 15.47 3.88
N GLY A 209 6.77 14.15 3.95
CA GLY A 209 6.20 13.31 5.00
C GLY A 209 7.28 12.91 6.01
N VAL A 210 6.92 12.74 7.28
CA VAL A 210 7.87 12.34 8.34
C VAL A 210 7.43 11.07 9.02
N LYS A 211 8.33 10.11 9.20
CA LYS A 211 8.08 8.86 9.96
C LYS A 211 7.53 9.16 11.35
N ASP A 212 6.55 8.40 11.82
CA ASP A 212 5.86 8.63 13.10
C ASP A 212 6.67 8.18 14.33
N ILE A 213 7.94 8.60 14.40
CA ILE A 213 8.83 8.54 15.57
C ILE A 213 9.46 9.90 15.89
N TYR A 214 9.33 10.88 14.99
CA TYR A 214 9.82 12.25 15.16
C TYR A 214 8.70 13.10 15.77
N ASP A 215 9.00 13.82 16.85
CA ASP A 215 8.07 14.81 17.38
C ASP A 215 7.85 15.96 16.40
N VAL A 216 6.61 16.46 16.40
CA VAL A 216 6.18 17.62 15.62
C VAL A 216 5.32 18.47 16.54
N HIS A 217 5.66 19.75 16.67
CA HIS A 217 4.97 20.65 17.59
C HIS A 217 3.45 20.68 17.35
N GLY A 218 2.64 20.37 18.37
CA GLY A 218 1.17 20.29 18.28
C GLY A 218 0.60 18.96 17.79
N LEU A 219 1.44 17.95 17.51
CA LEU A 219 0.99 16.60 17.13
C LEU A 219 1.46 15.58 18.15
N LYS A 220 0.65 14.53 18.36
CA LYS A 220 1.09 13.33 19.08
C LYS A 220 2.09 12.54 18.21
N THR A 221 2.94 11.74 18.84
CA THR A 221 3.84 10.79 18.17
C THR A 221 3.39 9.37 18.52
N GLY A 222 3.02 8.57 17.51
CA GLY A 222 2.41 7.26 17.71
C GLY A 222 3.41 6.11 17.83
N ALA A 223 4.61 6.24 17.29
CA ALA A 223 5.62 5.17 17.28
C ALA A 223 5.14 3.84 16.66
N GLY A 224 4.09 3.84 15.85
CA GLY A 224 3.44 2.61 15.38
C GLY A 224 2.72 1.82 16.49
N SER A 225 2.45 2.40 17.66
CA SER A 225 1.65 1.80 18.73
C SER A 225 0.46 2.68 19.13
N ARG A 226 -0.74 2.08 19.16
CA ARG A 226 -1.97 2.78 19.60
C ARG A 226 -1.89 3.14 21.08
N ALA A 227 -1.43 2.21 21.91
CA ALA A 227 -1.29 2.42 23.36
C ALA A 227 -0.27 3.53 23.71
N TYR A 228 0.81 3.67 22.92
CA TYR A 228 1.75 4.78 23.07
C TYR A 228 1.12 6.10 22.60
N TYR A 229 0.47 6.10 21.43
CA TYR A 229 -0.27 7.25 20.91
C TYR A 229 -1.33 7.75 21.90
N ASP A 230 -2.04 6.88 22.60
CA ASP A 230 -3.14 7.25 23.48
C ASP A 230 -2.67 8.02 24.72
N ILE A 231 -1.65 7.54 25.43
CA ILE A 231 -1.26 8.10 26.75
C ILE A 231 -0.39 9.35 26.70
N TYR A 232 0.48 9.50 25.69
CA TYR A 232 1.38 10.65 25.61
C TYR A 232 0.65 11.85 24.99
N PRO A 233 0.89 13.09 25.46
CA PRO A 233 0.26 14.28 24.91
C PRO A 233 0.85 14.66 23.53
N GLU A 234 0.30 15.72 22.93
CA GLU A 234 0.93 16.39 21.78
C GLU A 234 2.34 16.89 22.14
N ALA A 235 3.27 16.78 21.21
CA ALA A 235 4.64 17.22 21.42
C ALA A 235 4.73 18.75 21.50
N ASN A 236 5.47 19.25 22.49
CA ASN A 236 5.68 20.68 22.73
C ASN A 236 6.81 21.32 21.89
N GLY A 237 7.22 20.65 20.80
CA GLY A 237 8.31 21.08 19.93
C GLY A 237 8.56 20.04 18.84
N THR A 238 9.23 20.47 17.77
CA THR A 238 9.56 19.62 16.62
C THR A 238 10.98 19.05 16.77
N ALA A 239 11.21 17.82 16.31
CA ALA A 239 12.54 17.22 16.27
C ALA A 239 13.49 18.02 15.37
N PRO A 240 14.74 18.33 15.77
CA PRO A 240 15.65 19.21 15.01
C PRO A 240 15.90 18.75 13.57
N ALA A 241 16.00 17.43 13.36
CA ALA A 241 16.11 16.81 12.04
C ALA A 241 15.00 17.26 11.06
N LEU A 242 13.75 17.38 11.53
CA LEU A 242 12.65 17.91 10.73
C LEU A 242 12.66 19.44 10.71
N GLN A 243 12.95 20.09 11.84
CA GLN A 243 12.93 21.55 11.95
C GLN A 243 13.85 22.22 10.92
N HIS A 244 15.08 21.71 10.72
CA HIS A 244 16.01 22.21 9.69
C HIS A 244 15.41 22.21 8.27
N LEU A 245 14.51 21.26 7.96
CA LEU A 245 13.85 21.17 6.66
C LEU A 245 12.70 22.16 6.54
N LEU A 246 11.92 22.34 7.61
CA LEU A 246 10.85 23.34 7.68
C LEU A 246 11.42 24.76 7.58
N ASP A 247 12.53 25.03 8.27
CA ASP A 247 13.25 26.31 8.23
C ASP A 247 13.77 26.61 6.81
N ALA A 248 14.17 25.58 6.05
CA ALA A 248 14.56 25.67 4.65
C ALA A 248 13.37 25.74 3.66
N GLY A 249 12.12 25.80 4.15
CA GLY A 249 10.90 25.98 3.36
C GLY A 249 10.13 24.72 2.98
N ALA A 250 10.51 23.53 3.49
CA ALA A 250 9.79 22.29 3.23
C ALA A 250 8.38 22.30 3.87
N VAL A 251 7.40 21.72 3.18
CA VAL A 251 5.99 21.73 3.57
C VAL A 251 5.58 20.37 4.11
N LEU A 252 5.41 20.24 5.43
CA LEU A 252 4.94 19.00 6.05
C LEU A 252 3.48 18.72 5.68
N VAL A 253 3.21 17.54 5.09
CA VAL A 253 1.85 17.11 4.69
C VAL A 253 1.29 15.95 5.52
N GLY A 254 2.12 15.19 6.22
CA GLY A 254 1.63 14.13 7.12
C GLY A 254 2.70 13.38 7.90
N LYS A 255 2.25 12.64 8.93
CA LYS A 255 3.06 11.65 9.68
C LYS A 255 2.89 10.29 9.00
N MET A 256 3.99 9.58 8.77
CA MET A 256 4.07 8.36 7.95
C MET A 256 4.27 7.11 8.81
N LYS A 257 3.67 5.99 8.39
CA LYS A 257 3.72 4.74 9.15
C LYS A 257 5.15 4.23 9.36
N THR A 258 5.33 3.59 10.51
CA THR A 258 6.51 2.87 10.96
C THR A 258 6.07 1.52 11.53
N THR A 259 6.98 0.54 11.58
CA THR A 259 6.84 -0.61 12.50
C THR A 259 6.99 -0.14 13.95
N GLN A 260 6.54 -0.94 14.91
CA GLN A 260 6.43 -0.52 16.31
C GLN A 260 7.80 -0.08 16.88
N TYR A 261 7.88 1.15 17.38
CA TYR A 261 9.08 1.82 17.88
C TYR A 261 10.29 1.77 16.91
N ALA A 262 10.01 1.73 15.60
CA ALA A 262 10.98 1.52 14.53
C ALA A 262 11.77 0.17 14.59
N ALA A 263 11.34 -0.78 15.42
CA ALA A 263 11.98 -2.08 15.59
C ALA A 263 11.87 -2.97 14.33
N PRO A 264 12.75 -3.98 14.18
CA PRO A 264 12.66 -4.94 13.07
C PRO A 264 11.39 -5.78 13.15
N GLU A 265 10.61 -5.77 12.07
CA GLU A 265 9.28 -6.38 11.98
C GLU A 265 8.93 -6.59 10.50
N ASN A 266 8.27 -7.70 10.14
CA ASN A 266 7.76 -7.93 8.77
C ASN A 266 6.34 -7.38 8.64
N VAL A 267 5.82 -7.20 7.41
CA VAL A 267 4.44 -6.70 7.20
C VAL A 267 3.35 -7.56 7.88
N ARG A 268 3.61 -8.86 8.07
CA ARG A 268 2.70 -9.80 8.77
C ARG A 268 2.72 -9.70 10.30
N ASP A 269 3.81 -9.17 10.86
CA ASP A 269 4.00 -9.00 12.31
C ASP A 269 3.40 -7.65 12.81
N ALA A 270 3.03 -6.74 11.88
CA ALA A 270 2.48 -5.43 12.15
C ALA A 270 0.97 -5.46 12.50
N ILE A 271 0.66 -5.68 13.79
CA ILE A 271 -0.72 -5.83 14.29
C ILE A 271 -1.39 -4.49 14.62
N ASP A 272 -0.70 -3.60 15.36
CA ASP A 272 -1.31 -2.38 15.91
C ASP A 272 -1.71 -1.36 14.82
N TYR A 273 -0.92 -1.27 13.75
CA TYR A 273 -1.26 -0.62 12.49
C TYR A 273 -0.81 -1.51 11.33
N GLN A 274 -1.72 -1.83 10.41
CA GLN A 274 -1.37 -2.61 9.22
C GLN A 274 -0.30 -1.91 8.39
N ALA A 275 0.70 -2.69 7.96
CA ALA A 275 1.77 -2.19 7.11
C ALA A 275 1.24 -1.74 5.72
N PRO A 276 1.79 -0.64 5.15
CA PRO A 276 1.38 -0.12 3.84
C PRO A 276 1.49 -1.14 2.70
N PHE A 277 0.85 -0.85 1.58
CA PHE A 277 1.00 -1.62 0.34
C PHE A 277 2.14 -1.08 -0.52
N ASN A 278 3.02 -1.97 -0.99
CA ASN A 278 4.10 -1.64 -1.93
C ASN A 278 3.50 -1.54 -3.35
N PRO A 279 3.61 -0.41 -4.07
CA PRO A 279 3.10 -0.27 -5.45
C PRO A 279 3.93 -1.01 -6.51
N ARG A 280 5.02 -1.68 -6.15
CA ARG A 280 5.89 -2.42 -7.08
C ARG A 280 5.42 -3.86 -7.26
N GLY A 281 5.85 -4.47 -8.37
CA GLY A 281 5.35 -5.78 -8.78
C GLY A 281 3.84 -5.75 -8.97
N ASP A 282 3.16 -6.69 -8.31
CA ASP A 282 1.71 -6.89 -8.33
C ASP A 282 0.92 -6.10 -7.26
N GLY A 283 1.59 -5.26 -6.46
CA GLY A 283 0.95 -4.53 -5.35
C GLY A 283 0.93 -5.27 -4.01
N TYR A 284 1.35 -6.54 -3.98
CA TYR A 284 1.29 -7.43 -2.80
C TYR A 284 2.67 -7.85 -2.29
N GLN A 285 3.72 -7.16 -2.71
CA GLN A 285 5.08 -7.39 -2.22
C GLN A 285 5.26 -6.85 -0.77
N GLU A 286 6.26 -7.37 -0.06
CA GLU A 286 6.86 -6.74 1.12
C GLU A 286 7.25 -5.28 0.79
N VAL A 287 7.09 -4.38 1.76
CA VAL A 287 7.28 -2.92 1.57
C VAL A 287 8.58 -2.40 2.21
N GLY A 288 9.30 -3.27 2.90
CA GLY A 288 10.48 -2.93 3.70
C GLY A 288 10.13 -2.25 5.02
N SER A 289 10.97 -2.46 6.03
CA SER A 289 10.80 -1.91 7.37
C SER A 289 12.11 -1.28 7.89
N SER A 290 12.08 -0.35 8.86
CA SER A 290 10.92 0.17 9.59
C SER A 290 10.29 1.45 9.01
N SER A 291 10.89 2.12 8.01
CA SER A 291 10.30 3.32 7.38
C SER A 291 9.30 2.96 6.25
N SER A 292 8.40 2.00 6.52
CA SER A 292 7.48 1.40 5.54
C SER A 292 6.55 2.42 4.89
N GLY A 293 6.00 3.36 5.66
CA GLY A 293 5.16 4.45 5.15
C GLY A 293 5.89 5.34 4.16
N ALA A 294 7.13 5.69 4.46
CA ALA A 294 7.98 6.47 3.55
C ALA A 294 8.24 5.73 2.23
N GLY A 295 8.54 4.43 2.29
CA GLY A 295 8.72 3.56 1.12
C GLY A 295 7.50 3.58 0.18
N ALA A 296 6.32 3.23 0.70
CA ALA A 296 5.08 3.16 -0.07
C ALA A 296 4.61 4.54 -0.58
N GLY A 297 4.68 5.57 0.28
CA GLY A 297 4.24 6.92 -0.07
C GLY A 297 5.10 7.54 -1.18
N ILE A 298 6.42 7.45 -1.06
CA ILE A 298 7.34 8.00 -2.08
C ILE A 298 7.33 7.18 -3.37
N SER A 299 6.97 5.90 -3.35
CA SER A 299 6.81 5.12 -4.59
C SER A 299 5.46 5.28 -5.29
N SER A 300 4.42 5.76 -4.58
CA SER A 300 3.04 5.88 -5.09
C SER A 300 2.56 7.30 -5.38
N TYR A 301 2.94 8.29 -4.57
CA TYR A 301 2.29 9.60 -4.57
C TYR A 301 3.14 10.67 -5.26
N HIS A 302 2.78 11.02 -6.50
CA HIS A 302 3.45 12.08 -7.26
C HIS A 302 3.41 13.46 -6.60
N TRP A 303 2.42 13.72 -5.73
CA TRP A 303 2.29 14.97 -4.97
C TRP A 303 3.21 15.02 -3.73
N LEU A 304 3.82 13.91 -3.32
CA LEU A 304 4.79 13.82 -2.22
C LEU A 304 6.22 13.75 -2.80
N ASP A 305 7.10 14.63 -2.38
CA ASP A 305 8.43 14.78 -3.01
C ASP A 305 9.54 14.05 -2.23
N LEU A 306 9.44 14.10 -0.91
CA LEU A 306 10.48 13.68 0.03
C LEU A 306 9.85 13.03 1.26
N ALA A 307 10.51 12.03 1.85
CA ALA A 307 10.14 11.51 3.15
C ALA A 307 11.36 11.44 4.08
N LEU A 308 11.19 11.89 5.33
CA LEU A 308 12.16 11.77 6.41
C LEU A 308 11.90 10.47 7.19
N GLY A 309 12.89 9.59 7.21
CA GLY A 309 12.88 8.33 7.94
C GLY A 309 14.13 8.14 8.81
N SER A 310 14.21 6.99 9.47
CA SER A 310 15.37 6.61 10.29
C SER A 310 15.95 5.26 9.89
N ASP A 311 17.27 5.11 10.02
CA ASP A 311 18.00 3.86 9.77
C ASP A 311 18.83 3.45 11.01
N THR A 312 18.53 2.27 11.55
CA THR A 312 19.25 1.64 12.67
C THR A 312 19.88 0.30 12.27
N GLY A 313 19.25 -0.41 11.32
CA GLY A 313 19.68 -1.72 10.81
C GLY A 313 19.39 -1.92 9.32
N GLY A 314 19.12 -0.84 8.57
CA GLY A 314 18.63 -0.89 7.19
C GLY A 314 17.31 -0.14 6.98
N SER A 315 16.77 0.51 8.00
CA SER A 315 15.38 0.98 8.02
C SER A 315 15.04 2.16 7.09
N ILE A 316 16.02 2.72 6.36
CA ILE A 316 15.78 3.55 5.16
C ILE A 316 16.15 2.76 3.90
N ARG A 317 17.31 2.10 3.91
CA ARG A 317 17.89 1.42 2.75
C ARG A 317 17.03 0.26 2.25
N ILE A 318 16.42 -0.52 3.14
CA ILE A 318 15.54 -1.66 2.81
C ILE A 318 14.23 -1.18 2.16
N PRO A 319 13.41 -0.27 2.76
CA PRO A 319 12.26 0.29 2.05
C PRO A 319 12.63 0.98 0.73
N ALA A 320 13.80 1.60 0.62
CA ALA A 320 14.28 2.18 -0.63
C ALA A 320 14.55 1.13 -1.73
N GLU A 321 15.14 -0.02 -1.38
CA GLU A 321 15.33 -1.17 -2.28
C GLU A 321 13.98 -1.75 -2.71
N ASP A 322 13.13 -2.15 -1.76
CA ASP A 322 11.86 -2.85 -2.00
C ASP A 322 10.87 -2.01 -2.83
N ASN A 323 10.92 -0.68 -2.70
CA ASN A 323 10.06 0.25 -3.43
C ASN A 323 10.74 0.87 -4.67
N GLY A 324 12.01 0.57 -4.94
CA GLY A 324 12.75 1.07 -6.10
C GLY A 324 12.88 2.60 -6.14
N ILE A 325 13.34 3.19 -5.05
CA ILE A 325 13.50 4.65 -4.86
C ILE A 325 14.87 4.94 -4.22
N PHE A 326 15.32 6.19 -4.26
CA PHE A 326 16.56 6.59 -3.58
C PHE A 326 16.36 6.59 -2.06
N GLY A 327 17.37 6.19 -1.31
CA GLY A 327 17.41 6.45 0.13
C GLY A 327 18.80 6.35 0.74
N ASN A 328 19.07 7.12 1.79
CA ASN A 328 20.37 7.16 2.45
C ASN A 328 20.29 6.99 3.96
N ARG A 329 21.31 6.31 4.49
CA ARG A 329 21.77 6.41 5.87
C ARG A 329 23.00 7.33 5.88
N PRO A 330 23.01 8.45 6.63
CA PRO A 330 24.22 9.24 6.79
C PRO A 330 25.21 8.59 7.76
N THR A 331 26.39 9.20 7.86
CA THR A 331 27.34 9.02 8.96
C THR A 331 26.63 9.15 10.30
N HIS A 332 26.96 8.23 11.22
CA HIS A 332 26.41 8.24 12.57
C HIS A 332 26.81 9.52 13.33
N GLY A 333 25.85 10.13 14.02
CA GLY A 333 26.08 11.36 14.79
C GLY A 333 26.03 12.69 14.01
N LEU A 334 25.79 12.69 12.68
CA LEU A 334 25.68 13.96 11.91
C LEU A 334 24.40 14.77 12.17
N VAL A 335 23.35 14.15 12.73
CA VAL A 335 22.05 14.77 12.94
C VAL A 335 21.67 14.66 14.41
N ASP A 336 21.18 15.75 15.00
CA ASP A 336 20.57 15.69 16.32
C ASP A 336 19.22 14.95 16.25
N LEU A 337 19.16 13.81 16.94
CA LEU A 337 17.97 12.96 17.08
C LEU A 337 17.25 13.19 18.42
N SER A 338 17.50 14.32 19.10
CA SER A 338 16.65 14.76 20.20
C SER A 338 15.19 14.87 19.74
N ARG A 339 14.26 14.43 20.61
CA ARG A 339 12.82 14.31 20.29
C ARG A 339 12.50 13.31 19.15
N VAL A 340 13.34 12.29 18.97
CA VAL A 340 13.07 11.12 18.13
C VAL A 340 13.07 9.88 19.02
N ILE A 341 12.09 8.99 18.85
CA ILE A 341 12.02 7.74 19.63
C ILE A 341 13.16 6.80 19.21
N PRO A 342 14.05 6.40 20.14
CA PRO A 342 15.23 5.60 19.81
C PRO A 342 14.93 4.11 19.69
N LEU A 343 15.73 3.42 18.87
CA LEU A 343 15.86 1.95 18.88
C LEU A 343 17.24 1.57 19.45
N GLY A 344 18.30 2.25 19.02
CA GLY A 344 19.66 2.06 19.50
C GLY A 344 20.49 3.30 19.16
N PRO A 345 20.66 4.25 20.10
CA PRO A 345 21.32 5.53 19.83
C PRO A 345 22.73 5.42 19.23
N GLU A 346 23.44 4.31 19.47
CA GLU A 346 24.74 3.95 18.91
C GLU A 346 24.71 3.61 17.41
N PHE A 347 23.51 3.43 16.85
CA PHE A 347 23.25 3.08 15.45
C PHE A 347 22.28 4.06 14.76
N ASP A 348 21.39 4.71 15.51
CA ASP A 348 20.28 5.50 14.97
C ASP A 348 20.77 6.69 14.12
N THR A 349 20.15 6.88 12.96
CA THR A 349 20.44 7.98 12.01
C THR A 349 19.15 8.47 11.36
N ALA A 350 19.11 9.74 10.94
CA ALA A 350 18.01 10.33 10.16
C ALA A 350 18.42 10.52 8.70
N GLY A 351 17.55 10.13 7.77
CA GLY A 351 17.80 10.29 6.35
C GLY A 351 16.54 10.21 5.52
N PHE A 352 16.71 10.14 4.21
CA PHE A 352 15.64 10.43 3.28
C PHE A 352 15.26 9.24 2.42
N LEU A 353 14.02 9.25 1.95
CA LEU A 353 13.56 8.49 0.81
C LEU A 353 12.98 9.46 -0.24
N ALA A 354 13.36 9.31 -1.50
CA ALA A 354 13.01 10.24 -2.58
C ALA A 354 12.93 9.56 -3.95
N ARG A 355 12.18 10.16 -4.88
CA ARG A 355 12.23 9.82 -6.32
C ARG A 355 13.13 10.75 -7.14
N ASP A 356 13.35 11.96 -6.64
CA ASP A 356 14.12 13.00 -7.32
C ASP A 356 15.48 13.21 -6.63
N ILE A 357 16.54 13.10 -7.41
CA ILE A 357 17.93 13.17 -6.94
C ILE A 357 18.36 14.58 -6.52
N GLU A 358 17.81 15.63 -7.14
CA GLU A 358 18.18 17.02 -6.84
C GLU A 358 17.50 17.48 -5.55
N ILE A 359 16.22 17.14 -5.37
CA ILE A 359 15.49 17.35 -4.09
C ILE A 359 16.19 16.58 -2.97
N TRP A 360 16.55 15.31 -3.20
CA TRP A 360 17.26 14.48 -2.23
C TRP A 360 18.63 15.05 -1.84
N SER A 361 19.45 15.44 -2.83
CA SER A 361 20.76 16.07 -2.59
C SER A 361 20.63 17.39 -1.83
N THR A 362 19.61 18.19 -2.16
CA THR A 362 19.33 19.46 -1.49
C THR A 362 18.89 19.24 -0.03
N ALA A 363 18.04 18.25 0.24
CA ALA A 363 17.64 17.89 1.60
C ALA A 363 18.82 17.37 2.43
N CYS A 364 19.71 16.57 1.84
CA CYS A 364 20.95 16.13 2.48
C CYS A 364 21.84 17.31 2.87
N ARG A 365 22.02 18.30 1.97
CA ARG A 365 22.79 19.54 2.26
C ARG A 365 22.17 20.38 3.38
N VAL A 366 20.85 20.45 3.47
CA VAL A 366 20.14 21.20 4.52
C VAL A 366 20.29 20.53 5.88
N MET A 367 20.10 19.20 5.95
CA MET A 367 20.13 18.48 7.23
C MET A 367 21.57 18.24 7.73
N TYR A 368 22.48 17.85 6.86
CA TYR A 368 23.84 17.41 7.22
C TYR A 368 24.83 18.59 7.19
N SER A 369 24.67 19.48 8.16
CA SER A 369 25.56 20.62 8.37
C SER A 369 27.05 20.22 8.45
N ASN A 370 27.95 21.15 8.12
CA ASN A 370 29.42 21.00 8.07
C ASN A 370 30.04 20.21 6.91
N LEU A 371 29.28 19.72 5.94
CA LEU A 371 29.82 19.06 4.73
C LEU A 371 30.34 20.08 3.69
N THR A 372 31.43 20.77 4.06
CA THR A 372 32.06 21.86 3.27
C THR A 372 33.33 21.43 2.52
N ALA A 373 33.69 20.14 2.58
CA ALA A 373 34.92 19.62 2.00
C ALA A 373 34.85 19.52 0.46
N ASN A 374 35.74 20.25 -0.21
CA ASN A 374 35.89 20.21 -1.67
C ASN A 374 36.93 19.17 -2.08
N TYR A 375 36.48 18.02 -2.58
CA TYR A 375 37.33 16.96 -3.10
C TYR A 375 37.80 17.25 -4.53
N THR A 376 39.01 16.80 -4.87
CA THR A 376 39.70 17.11 -6.13
C THR A 376 39.66 15.96 -7.13
N ARG A 377 39.37 14.73 -6.68
CA ARG A 377 39.19 13.55 -7.54
C ARG A 377 38.16 12.57 -6.98
N TYR A 378 37.81 11.58 -7.80
CA TYR A 378 36.99 10.45 -7.37
C TYR A 378 37.82 9.36 -6.65
N PRO A 379 37.19 8.50 -5.82
CA PRO A 379 37.78 7.27 -5.32
C PRO A 379 38.32 6.40 -6.46
N LYS A 380 39.45 5.73 -6.23
CA LYS A 380 40.16 4.95 -7.26
C LYS A 380 40.08 3.45 -7.07
N ARG A 381 39.37 2.99 -6.05
CA ARG A 381 39.09 1.58 -5.80
C ARG A 381 37.59 1.35 -5.59
N VAL A 382 37.09 0.26 -6.16
CA VAL A 382 35.72 -0.22 -6.00
C VAL A 382 35.81 -1.61 -5.36
N LEU A 383 35.28 -1.73 -4.14
CA LEU A 383 35.10 -2.99 -3.46
C LEU A 383 33.72 -3.54 -3.81
N THR A 384 33.59 -4.84 -4.04
CA THR A 384 32.29 -5.51 -4.19
C THR A 384 32.15 -6.64 -3.19
N TYR A 385 31.05 -6.69 -2.46
CA TYR A 385 30.75 -7.76 -1.52
C TYR A 385 29.50 -8.51 -1.98
N ASP A 386 29.59 -9.84 -2.10
CA ASP A 386 28.54 -10.77 -2.56
C ASP A 386 27.73 -10.28 -3.78
N LEU A 387 28.40 -9.56 -4.69
CA LEU A 387 27.84 -9.15 -5.98
C LEU A 387 28.25 -10.10 -7.10
N PRO A 388 27.35 -10.35 -8.08
CA PRO A 388 27.67 -11.12 -9.27
C PRO A 388 28.77 -10.47 -10.11
N SER A 389 29.52 -11.31 -10.80
CA SER A 389 30.63 -10.97 -11.67
C SER A 389 30.34 -11.35 -13.12
N ALA A 390 30.92 -10.61 -14.07
CA ALA A 390 30.86 -10.95 -15.50
C ALA A 390 31.55 -12.29 -15.86
N LYS A 391 32.22 -12.94 -14.89
CA LYS A 391 32.90 -14.23 -15.05
C LYS A 391 32.08 -15.41 -14.50
N ASP A 392 30.97 -15.16 -13.83
CA ASP A 392 30.18 -16.22 -13.20
C ASP A 392 29.46 -17.03 -14.30
N PRO A 393 29.41 -18.37 -14.18
CA PRO A 393 28.96 -19.24 -15.27
C PRO A 393 27.47 -19.05 -15.63
N ASP A 394 26.64 -18.70 -14.64
CA ASP A 394 25.19 -18.57 -14.77
C ASP A 394 24.68 -17.29 -14.07
N ILE A 395 24.78 -16.13 -14.75
CA ILE A 395 24.21 -14.87 -14.24
C ILE A 395 22.71 -14.73 -14.59
N SER A 396 21.89 -14.30 -13.65
CA SER A 396 20.45 -14.02 -13.85
C SER A 396 20.19 -12.72 -14.64
N ASP A 397 18.92 -12.43 -14.96
CA ASP A 397 18.55 -11.14 -15.58
C ASP A 397 18.80 -9.96 -14.61
N SER A 398 18.62 -10.13 -13.30
CA SER A 398 18.96 -9.12 -12.30
C SER A 398 20.47 -8.92 -12.16
N ASP A 399 21.24 -10.02 -12.17
CA ASP A 399 22.70 -9.96 -12.07
C ASP A 399 23.32 -9.25 -13.27
N ARG A 400 22.76 -9.44 -14.46
CA ARG A 400 23.14 -8.68 -15.68
C ARG A 400 23.01 -7.17 -15.49
N VAL A 401 22.01 -6.69 -14.77
CA VAL A 401 21.85 -5.25 -14.49
C VAL A 401 22.91 -4.77 -13.50
N ILE A 402 23.15 -5.51 -12.42
CA ILE A 402 24.17 -5.21 -11.41
C ILE A 402 25.57 -5.16 -12.05
N VAL A 403 25.96 -6.22 -12.77
CA VAL A 403 27.26 -6.32 -13.46
C VAL A 403 27.46 -5.17 -14.46
N GLN A 404 26.41 -4.80 -15.22
CA GLN A 404 26.47 -3.66 -16.13
C GLN A 404 26.63 -2.33 -15.41
N PHE A 405 25.93 -2.12 -14.29
CA PHE A 405 26.07 -0.91 -13.48
C PHE A 405 27.48 -0.79 -12.89
N VAL A 406 27.97 -1.85 -12.22
CA VAL A 406 29.33 -1.91 -11.66
C VAL A 406 30.37 -1.62 -12.75
N GLY A 407 30.27 -2.27 -13.92
CA GLY A 407 31.19 -2.04 -15.03
C GLY A 407 31.17 -0.61 -15.58
N ARG A 408 30.00 0.06 -15.61
CA ARG A 408 29.90 1.48 -15.99
C ARG A 408 30.50 2.40 -14.92
N LEU A 409 30.25 2.13 -13.64
CA LEU A 409 30.76 2.91 -12.53
C LEU A 409 32.28 2.84 -12.44
N VAL A 410 32.86 1.64 -12.48
CA VAL A 410 34.31 1.39 -12.49
C VAL A 410 34.98 2.14 -13.64
N LYS A 411 34.37 2.11 -14.84
CA LYS A 411 34.85 2.85 -16.02
C LYS A 411 34.74 4.38 -15.85
N PHE A 412 33.65 4.87 -15.27
CA PHE A 412 33.45 6.31 -15.01
C PHE A 412 34.49 6.83 -14.01
N LEU A 413 34.63 6.15 -12.87
CA LEU A 413 35.62 6.45 -11.85
C LEU A 413 37.05 6.34 -12.38
N SER A 414 37.27 5.50 -13.41
CA SER A 414 38.59 5.00 -13.81
C SER A 414 39.32 4.43 -12.59
N ALA A 415 38.66 3.45 -11.96
CA ALA A 415 39.04 2.81 -10.70
C ALA A 415 39.35 1.32 -10.91
N ASP A 416 40.05 0.71 -9.96
CA ASP A 416 40.28 -0.73 -9.90
C ASP A 416 39.14 -1.43 -9.15
N LEU A 417 38.76 -2.63 -9.61
CA LEU A 417 37.67 -3.44 -9.04
C LEU A 417 38.24 -4.65 -8.29
N SER A 418 37.86 -4.84 -7.02
CA SER A 418 38.25 -6.01 -6.22
C SER A 418 37.10 -6.54 -5.37
N THR A 419 36.90 -7.86 -5.34
CA THR A 419 35.97 -8.49 -4.40
C THR A 419 36.47 -8.34 -2.96
N PHE A 420 35.55 -8.20 -2.01
CA PHE A 420 35.83 -8.09 -0.58
C PHE A 420 35.14 -9.22 0.19
N ASN A 421 35.86 -9.79 1.16
CA ASN A 421 35.34 -10.74 2.15
C ASN A 421 35.75 -10.26 3.56
N HIS A 422 34.77 -9.92 4.40
CA HIS A 422 35.04 -9.34 5.72
C HIS A 422 35.65 -10.35 6.69
N THR A 423 35.33 -11.64 6.58
CA THR A 423 35.86 -12.69 7.46
C THR A 423 37.32 -12.95 7.14
N GLU A 424 37.67 -13.06 5.86
CA GLU A 424 39.05 -13.27 5.42
C GLU A 424 39.95 -12.08 5.78
N GLU A 425 39.46 -10.84 5.62
CA GLU A 425 40.23 -9.66 5.97
C GLU A 425 40.35 -9.48 7.49
N TRP A 426 39.29 -9.75 8.25
CA TRP A 426 39.34 -9.75 9.72
C TRP A 426 40.36 -10.76 10.24
N SER A 427 40.31 -12.02 9.81
CA SER A 427 41.28 -13.04 10.24
C SER A 427 42.74 -12.73 9.86
N ARG A 428 43.00 -11.76 8.96
CA ARG A 428 44.34 -11.25 8.63
C ARG A 428 44.76 -10.01 9.41
N SER A 429 43.82 -9.15 9.78
CA SER A 429 44.09 -7.77 10.20
C SER A 429 43.40 -7.34 11.49
N HIS A 430 42.72 -8.25 12.19
CA HIS A 430 42.04 -7.95 13.45
C HIS A 430 43.02 -7.41 14.52
N PRO A 431 42.57 -6.51 15.41
CA PRO A 431 43.41 -6.00 16.48
C PRO A 431 43.91 -7.10 17.44
N ALA A 432 45.08 -6.89 18.03
CA ALA A 432 45.61 -7.80 19.04
C ALA A 432 44.70 -7.83 20.28
N GLY A 433 44.33 -9.04 20.73
CA GLY A 433 43.44 -9.23 21.88
C GLY A 433 41.95 -9.39 21.55
N THR A 434 41.55 -9.31 20.28
CA THR A 434 40.20 -9.67 19.82
C THR A 434 40.13 -11.14 19.37
N PRO A 435 38.93 -11.75 19.31
CA PRO A 435 38.72 -13.02 18.64
C PRO A 435 39.15 -13.00 17.16
N SER A 436 39.61 -14.14 16.65
CA SER A 436 40.00 -14.32 15.24
C SER A 436 38.82 -14.54 14.29
N ASP A 437 37.65 -14.90 14.83
CA ASP A 437 36.36 -14.89 14.14
C ASP A 437 35.64 -13.57 14.44
N LEU A 438 35.22 -12.87 13.37
CA LEU A 438 34.46 -11.63 13.50
C LEU A 438 33.08 -11.87 14.12
N GLN A 439 32.44 -13.00 13.84
CA GLN A 439 31.11 -13.32 14.37
C GLN A 439 31.17 -13.57 15.90
N GLU A 440 32.30 -14.04 16.43
CA GLU A 440 32.51 -14.14 17.88
C GLU A 440 32.58 -12.75 18.55
N LEU A 441 33.21 -11.76 17.89
CA LEU A 441 33.27 -10.39 18.41
C LEU A 441 31.93 -9.65 18.32
N VAL A 442 31.28 -9.63 17.15
CA VAL A 442 30.14 -8.74 16.88
C VAL A 442 28.80 -9.42 16.58
N GLY A 443 28.74 -10.75 16.54
CA GLY A 443 27.53 -11.49 16.15
C GLY A 443 26.31 -11.25 17.03
N SER A 444 26.49 -10.88 18.31
CA SER A 444 25.40 -10.49 19.21
C SER A 444 25.22 -8.97 19.35
N THR A 445 26.23 -8.18 18.96
CA THR A 445 26.35 -6.76 19.33
C THR A 445 25.17 -5.91 18.90
N TRP A 446 24.71 -6.04 17.66
CA TRP A 446 23.58 -5.24 17.16
C TRP A 446 22.31 -5.53 17.98
N ALA A 447 21.96 -6.81 18.13
CA ALA A 447 20.78 -7.23 18.88
C ALA A 447 20.85 -6.83 20.37
N VAL A 448 22.00 -7.02 21.03
CA VAL A 448 22.19 -6.65 22.44
C VAL A 448 21.97 -5.16 22.64
N ILE A 449 22.60 -4.31 21.82
CA ILE A 449 22.47 -2.85 21.91
C ILE A 449 21.02 -2.44 21.65
N SER A 450 20.40 -2.87 20.54
CA SER A 450 19.04 -2.46 20.19
C SER A 450 18.01 -2.91 21.23
N ALA A 451 18.12 -4.16 21.71
CA ALA A 451 17.19 -4.69 22.71
C ALA A 451 17.37 -4.00 24.07
N LYS A 452 18.60 -3.87 24.59
CA LYS A 452 18.86 -3.23 25.88
C LYS A 452 18.53 -1.74 25.87
N GLN A 453 18.90 -1.01 24.81
CA GLN A 453 18.62 0.43 24.72
C GLN A 453 17.12 0.69 24.56
N GLN A 454 16.43 0.01 23.65
CA GLN A 454 15.00 0.24 23.47
C GLN A 454 14.18 -0.19 24.70
N SER A 455 14.54 -1.29 25.38
CA SER A 455 13.91 -1.63 26.65
C SER A 455 14.07 -0.50 27.68
N ARG A 456 15.30 -0.02 27.89
CA ARG A 456 15.62 1.02 28.89
C ARG A 456 15.03 2.40 28.56
N LEU A 457 15.06 2.79 27.29
CA LEU A 457 14.74 4.16 26.84
C LEU A 457 13.27 4.32 26.42
N VAL A 458 12.60 3.24 25.99
CA VAL A 458 11.23 3.27 25.48
C VAL A 458 10.31 2.41 26.32
N ARG A 459 10.56 1.09 26.41
CA ARG A 459 9.64 0.14 27.09
C ARG A 459 9.44 0.48 28.56
N ASP A 460 10.52 0.59 29.33
CA ASP A 460 10.46 0.71 30.79
C ASP A 460 9.73 2.00 31.25
N PRO A 461 10.01 3.20 30.69
CA PRO A 461 9.20 4.38 30.98
C PRO A 461 7.77 4.25 30.45
N PHE A 462 7.56 3.74 29.23
CA PHE A 462 6.21 3.55 28.67
C PHE A 462 5.34 2.62 29.52
N PHE A 463 5.86 1.48 29.95
CA PHE A 463 5.13 0.51 30.77
C PHE A 463 4.80 1.09 32.15
N LYS A 464 5.72 1.86 32.74
CA LYS A 464 5.48 2.57 34.00
C LYS A 464 4.36 3.61 33.85
N ASP A 465 4.40 4.43 32.81
CA ASP A 465 3.41 5.49 32.57
C ASP A 465 2.04 4.90 32.21
N TYR A 466 2.01 3.85 31.38
CA TYR A 466 0.79 3.11 31.02
C TYR A 466 0.17 2.41 32.24
N ALA A 467 0.99 1.77 33.10
CA ALA A 467 0.51 1.16 34.34
C ALA A 467 -0.06 2.21 35.32
N ALA A 468 0.52 3.41 35.37
CA ALA A 468 -0.03 4.52 36.17
C ALA A 468 -1.36 5.06 35.60
N ALA A 469 -1.53 5.08 34.28
CA ALA A 469 -2.75 5.51 33.62
C ALA A 469 -3.90 4.47 33.67
N TYR A 470 -3.56 3.17 33.65
CA TYR A 470 -4.52 2.07 33.49
C TYR A 470 -4.47 1.01 34.60
N ASP A 471 -4.25 1.43 35.86
CA ASP A 471 -4.40 0.58 37.05
C ASP A 471 -3.57 -0.71 36.98
N GLY A 472 -2.25 -0.55 36.83
CA GLY A 472 -1.27 -1.63 36.83
C GLY A 472 -1.21 -2.49 35.56
N ARG A 473 -2.04 -2.22 34.54
CA ARG A 473 -2.04 -2.96 33.27
C ARG A 473 -0.77 -2.70 32.46
N VAL A 474 -0.46 -3.62 31.54
CA VAL A 474 0.57 -3.48 30.51
C VAL A 474 -0.07 -3.28 29.13
N PRO A 475 0.59 -2.54 28.21
CA PRO A 475 0.11 -2.34 26.84
C PRO A 475 0.41 -3.55 25.95
N PHE A 476 -0.30 -3.67 24.82
CA PHE A 476 0.04 -4.64 23.78
C PHE A 476 1.29 -4.22 23.01
N VAL A 477 2.09 -5.20 22.60
CA VAL A 477 3.34 -5.03 21.86
C VAL A 477 3.35 -6.05 20.71
N ASN A 478 3.73 -5.63 19.50
CA ASN A 478 3.76 -6.50 18.33
C ASN A 478 4.79 -7.66 18.53
N PRO A 479 4.59 -8.84 17.90
CA PRO A 479 5.36 -10.06 18.22
C PRO A 479 6.88 -9.90 18.13
N SER A 480 7.40 -9.24 17.10
CA SER A 480 8.85 -9.02 16.91
C SER A 480 9.42 -8.13 18.02
N THR A 481 8.83 -6.97 18.27
CA THR A 481 9.27 -6.06 19.34
C THR A 481 9.17 -6.73 20.72
N HIS A 482 8.07 -7.45 20.98
CA HIS A 482 7.87 -8.16 22.24
C HIS A 482 8.95 -9.22 22.47
N GLY A 483 9.24 -10.06 21.48
CA GLY A 483 10.29 -11.09 21.57
C GLY A 483 11.68 -10.52 21.80
N SER A 484 12.01 -9.40 21.14
CA SER A 484 13.27 -8.68 21.35
C SER A 484 13.41 -8.15 22.78
N TRP A 485 12.34 -7.54 23.34
CA TRP A 485 12.32 -7.06 24.72
C TRP A 485 12.32 -8.20 25.75
N SER A 486 11.60 -9.29 25.52
CA SER A 486 11.65 -10.46 26.39
C SER A 486 13.02 -11.13 26.40
N TRP A 487 13.70 -11.17 25.25
CA TRP A 487 15.10 -11.62 25.20
C TRP A 487 16.02 -10.68 25.98
N SER A 488 15.83 -9.36 25.84
CA SER A 488 16.53 -8.31 26.61
C SER A 488 16.52 -8.58 28.11
N ASP A 489 15.39 -9.04 28.67
CA ASP A 489 15.26 -9.33 30.12
C ASP A 489 16.04 -10.58 30.56
N THR A 490 16.33 -11.52 29.65
CA THR A 490 17.12 -12.73 29.96
C THR A 490 18.62 -12.49 29.95
N LEU A 491 19.08 -11.41 29.32
CA LEU A 491 20.50 -11.10 29.18
C LEU A 491 21.08 -10.42 30.44
N PRO A 492 22.34 -10.75 30.82
CA PRO A 492 23.09 -9.94 31.79
C PRO A 492 23.42 -8.55 31.22
N SER A 493 24.20 -7.76 31.98
CA SER A 493 24.59 -6.39 31.59
C SER A 493 25.67 -6.38 30.50
N LEU A 494 25.33 -6.86 29.30
CA LEU A 494 26.23 -6.96 28.13
C LEU A 494 26.29 -5.69 27.28
N LEU A 495 25.60 -4.61 27.67
CA LEU A 495 25.50 -3.40 26.85
C LEU A 495 26.88 -2.74 26.66
N ASP A 496 27.64 -2.53 27.75
CA ASP A 496 28.95 -1.88 27.68
C ASP A 496 29.96 -2.68 26.86
N GLU A 497 29.94 -4.02 26.98
CA GLU A 497 30.75 -4.93 26.17
C GLU A 497 30.36 -4.87 24.69
N ALA A 498 29.07 -4.90 24.38
CA ALA A 498 28.59 -4.78 23.01
C ALA A 498 28.99 -3.42 22.39
N VAL A 499 28.90 -2.32 23.13
CA VAL A 499 29.35 -0.99 22.68
C VAL A 499 30.87 -0.94 22.48
N ALA A 500 31.66 -1.60 23.34
CA ALA A 500 33.10 -1.76 23.15
C ALA A 500 33.42 -2.56 21.87
N ASN A 501 32.76 -3.70 21.66
CA ASN A 501 32.95 -4.54 20.47
C ASN A 501 32.56 -3.81 19.17
N LYS A 502 31.47 -3.02 19.19
CA LYS A 502 31.11 -2.10 18.10
C LYS A 502 32.23 -1.11 17.81
N THR A 503 32.80 -0.51 18.85
CA THR A 503 33.88 0.49 18.73
C THR A 503 35.14 -0.12 18.11
N ILE A 504 35.53 -1.32 18.56
CA ILE A 504 36.65 -2.10 17.99
C ILE A 504 36.41 -2.38 16.50
N PHE A 505 35.22 -2.87 16.14
CA PHE A 505 34.87 -3.14 14.75
C PHE A 505 34.89 -1.86 13.89
N LYS A 506 34.34 -0.76 14.39
CA LYS A 506 34.35 0.54 13.71
C LYS A 506 35.77 1.02 13.41
N SER A 507 36.66 1.02 14.41
CA SER A 507 38.05 1.45 14.22
C SER A 507 38.77 0.59 13.18
N TRP A 508 38.62 -0.73 13.24
CA TRP A 508 39.16 -1.64 12.22
C TRP A 508 38.59 -1.34 10.82
N TRP A 509 37.28 -1.12 10.72
CA TRP A 509 36.63 -0.86 9.44
C TRP A 509 37.06 0.47 8.81
N ASP A 510 37.18 1.54 9.60
CA ASP A 510 37.65 2.84 9.11
C ASP A 510 39.16 2.85 8.78
N GLU A 511 39.98 2.01 9.40
CA GLU A 511 41.42 1.91 9.10
C GLU A 511 41.73 0.97 7.92
N VAL A 512 41.07 -0.19 7.86
CA VAL A 512 41.38 -1.26 6.90
C VAL A 512 40.44 -1.24 5.69
N MET A 513 39.15 -0.97 5.89
CA MET A 513 38.12 -1.23 4.87
C MET A 513 37.70 -0.02 4.05
N LEU A 514 37.28 1.07 4.71
CA LEU A 514 36.86 2.31 4.07
C LEU A 514 37.65 3.52 4.63
N PRO A 515 38.99 3.56 4.46
CA PRO A 515 39.79 4.67 4.94
C PRO A 515 39.50 5.97 4.19
N LYS A 516 39.52 7.06 4.97
CA LYS A 516 39.37 8.43 4.47
C LYS A 516 40.56 8.81 3.58
N ASN A 517 40.28 9.48 2.46
CA ASN A 517 41.27 10.04 1.55
C ASN A 517 41.06 11.57 1.43
N ALA A 518 42.12 12.35 1.64
CA ALA A 518 42.03 13.82 1.64
C ALA A 518 41.64 14.43 0.27
N GLU A 519 41.93 13.77 -0.85
CA GLU A 519 41.63 14.23 -2.20
C GLU A 519 40.29 13.71 -2.74
N ALA A 520 39.84 12.57 -2.24
CA ALA A 520 38.71 11.79 -2.78
C ALA A 520 37.55 11.55 -1.79
N CYS A 521 37.66 12.08 -0.57
CA CYS A 521 36.90 11.73 0.63
C CYS A 521 37.12 10.30 1.13
N SER A 522 36.91 9.33 0.26
CA SER A 522 37.04 7.90 0.51
C SER A 522 38.11 7.32 -0.41
N GLU A 523 38.98 6.44 0.08
CA GLU A 523 39.95 5.74 -0.77
C GLU A 523 39.23 4.80 -1.75
N SER A 524 38.24 4.08 -1.22
CA SER A 524 37.41 3.10 -1.91
C SER A 524 35.92 3.40 -1.75
N LEU A 525 35.11 2.88 -2.67
CA LEU A 525 33.66 2.73 -2.48
C LEU A 525 33.34 1.24 -2.35
N MET A 526 32.47 0.87 -1.42
CA MET A 526 31.99 -0.51 -1.28
C MET A 526 30.59 -0.64 -1.87
N LEU A 527 30.44 -1.55 -2.82
CA LEU A 527 29.19 -1.85 -3.51
C LEU A 527 28.66 -3.21 -3.07
N TYR A 528 27.36 -3.26 -2.78
CA TYR A 528 26.67 -4.48 -2.42
C TYR A 528 25.17 -4.38 -2.69
N THR A 529 24.45 -5.50 -2.53
CA THR A 529 22.98 -5.49 -2.42
C THR A 529 22.58 -6.25 -1.16
N PHE A 530 21.46 -5.86 -0.55
CA PHE A 530 20.87 -6.59 0.58
C PHE A 530 19.63 -7.40 0.15
N LYS A 531 18.94 -6.96 -0.90
CA LYS A 531 17.83 -7.67 -1.53
C LYS A 531 18.19 -8.17 -2.92
N HIS A 532 17.70 -9.35 -3.26
CA HIS A 532 17.64 -9.81 -4.64
C HIS A 532 16.26 -9.45 -5.21
N ALA A 533 16.17 -9.26 -6.53
CA ALA A 533 14.91 -8.90 -7.19
C ALA A 533 14.03 -10.15 -7.41
N THR A 534 13.65 -10.79 -6.31
CA THR A 534 12.81 -11.99 -6.21
C THR A 534 11.51 -11.65 -5.49
N PRO A 535 10.35 -12.24 -5.85
CA PRO A 535 9.09 -11.91 -5.19
C PRO A 535 9.11 -12.31 -3.70
N GLU A 536 8.65 -11.40 -2.84
CA GLU A 536 8.45 -11.62 -1.41
C GLU A 536 7.04 -11.14 -1.08
N TYR A 537 6.09 -12.05 -0.90
CA TYR A 537 4.68 -11.69 -0.79
C TYR A 537 4.27 -11.37 0.66
N ARG A 538 3.50 -10.29 0.85
CA ARG A 538 2.90 -9.92 2.14
C ARG A 538 1.96 -11.00 2.73
N SER A 539 1.51 -11.94 1.90
CA SER A 539 0.68 -13.09 2.26
C SER A 539 1.48 -14.32 2.70
N ASP A 540 2.81 -14.31 2.60
CA ASP A 540 3.64 -15.46 2.95
C ASP A 540 3.89 -15.46 4.46
N TYR A 541 3.03 -16.18 5.18
CA TYR A 541 3.10 -16.41 6.63
C TYR A 541 4.21 -17.40 7.02
N GLY A 542 5.44 -17.15 6.54
CA GLY A 542 6.64 -17.84 6.99
C GLY A 542 6.97 -17.54 8.46
N SER A 543 8.07 -18.11 8.96
CA SER A 543 8.55 -17.85 10.32
C SER A 543 8.61 -16.35 10.62
N ALA A 544 8.19 -15.95 11.83
CA ALA A 544 8.30 -14.56 12.29
C ALA A 544 9.77 -14.09 12.23
N MET A 545 9.98 -12.77 12.11
CA MET A 545 11.34 -12.22 12.05
C MET A 545 12.17 -12.68 13.25
N GLY A 546 13.39 -13.20 13.04
CA GLY A 546 14.24 -13.67 14.14
C GLY A 546 15.34 -14.65 13.73
N SER A 547 16.29 -14.90 14.62
CA SER A 547 17.43 -15.80 14.43
C SER A 547 17.31 -17.01 15.36
N GLY A 548 17.54 -18.23 14.83
CA GLY A 548 17.56 -19.45 15.66
C GLY A 548 16.26 -19.77 16.41
N GLY A 549 15.12 -19.29 15.94
CA GLY A 549 13.82 -19.40 16.61
C GLY A 549 13.49 -18.27 17.60
N LEU A 550 14.42 -17.32 17.82
CA LEU A 550 14.19 -16.16 18.68
C LEU A 550 13.47 -15.05 17.91
N VAL A 551 12.14 -14.99 18.06
CA VAL A 551 11.30 -13.94 17.46
C VAL A 551 11.79 -12.55 17.91
N GLY A 552 11.97 -11.63 16.96
CA GLY A 552 12.45 -10.26 17.19
C GLY A 552 13.95 -10.08 17.33
N VAL A 553 14.72 -11.17 17.48
CA VAL A 553 16.16 -11.10 17.78
C VAL A 553 16.97 -11.40 16.53
N LEU A 554 17.74 -10.42 16.06
CA LEU A 554 18.58 -10.55 14.86
C LEU A 554 20.05 -10.74 15.23
N LEU A 555 20.42 -12.02 15.44
CA LEU A 555 21.81 -12.44 15.67
C LEU A 555 22.55 -12.67 14.36
N GLY A 556 23.87 -12.50 14.41
CA GLY A 556 24.81 -12.55 13.30
C GLY A 556 25.05 -11.19 12.68
N LEU A 557 26.32 -10.86 12.39
CA LEU A 557 26.65 -9.73 11.53
C LEU A 557 26.24 -10.09 10.09
N ASN A 558 25.16 -9.46 9.62
CA ASN A 558 24.77 -9.47 8.21
C ASN A 558 25.20 -8.17 7.52
N ILE A 559 25.17 -8.19 6.19
CA ILE A 559 25.64 -7.09 5.35
C ILE A 559 24.90 -5.75 5.56
N GLY A 560 23.62 -5.79 5.92
CA GLY A 560 22.82 -4.59 6.21
C GLY A 560 23.23 -3.88 7.51
N PHE A 561 23.81 -4.64 8.45
CA PHE A 561 24.30 -4.17 9.75
C PHE A 561 25.72 -3.57 9.70
N ILE A 562 26.48 -3.75 8.61
CA ILE A 562 27.86 -3.24 8.49
C ILE A 562 27.92 -1.71 8.65
N SER A 563 27.18 -0.95 7.85
CA SER A 563 27.14 0.53 7.96
C SER A 563 26.61 1.01 9.33
N PRO A 564 25.58 0.40 9.94
CA PRO A 564 25.24 0.65 11.34
C PRO A 564 26.39 0.45 12.33
N MET A 565 27.07 -0.69 12.26
CA MET A 565 28.16 -1.04 13.17
C MET A 565 29.36 -0.07 13.02
N ALA A 566 29.79 0.19 11.79
CA ALA A 566 30.93 1.07 11.51
C ALA A 566 30.58 2.57 11.46
N GLY A 567 29.30 2.93 11.37
CA GLY A 567 28.83 4.33 11.36
C GLY A 567 29.02 5.08 10.04
N ASN A 568 29.35 4.39 8.94
CA ASN A 568 29.61 4.99 7.63
C ASN A 568 28.33 5.38 6.86
N PRO A 569 28.38 6.37 5.96
CA PRO A 569 27.28 6.72 5.08
C PRO A 569 27.06 5.67 3.99
N ASP A 570 25.80 5.42 3.66
CA ASP A 570 25.38 4.31 2.80
C ASP A 570 24.10 4.66 2.02
N PHE A 571 24.18 4.54 0.69
CA PHE A 571 23.20 5.05 -0.27
C PHE A 571 22.58 3.89 -1.06
N SER A 572 21.27 3.67 -0.90
CA SER A 572 20.46 2.77 -1.74
C SER A 572 19.95 3.49 -2.99
N ILE A 573 20.20 2.90 -4.15
CA ILE A 573 20.04 3.53 -5.46
C ILE A 573 19.35 2.55 -6.42
N PRO A 574 18.20 2.89 -7.02
CA PRO A 574 17.56 2.05 -8.03
C PRO A 574 18.35 2.11 -9.35
N ILE A 575 18.77 0.96 -9.85
CA ILE A 575 19.60 0.81 -11.06
C ILE A 575 18.89 0.11 -12.22
N GLY A 576 17.72 -0.47 -11.99
CA GLY A 576 16.89 -1.08 -13.04
C GLY A 576 15.67 -1.82 -12.49
N GLN A 577 15.17 -2.76 -13.28
CA GLN A 577 14.08 -3.67 -12.90
C GLN A 577 14.23 -5.01 -13.62
N VAL A 578 13.73 -6.08 -13.01
CA VAL A 578 13.63 -7.41 -13.61
C VAL A 578 12.16 -7.81 -13.76
N LYS A 579 11.86 -8.59 -14.79
CA LYS A 579 10.55 -9.22 -14.98
C LYS A 579 10.40 -10.43 -14.07
N TYR A 580 9.18 -10.72 -13.62
CA TYR A 580 8.82 -12.01 -13.00
C TYR A 580 7.38 -12.40 -13.36
N ASP A 581 7.07 -13.68 -13.30
CA ASP A 581 5.70 -14.18 -13.47
C ASP A 581 4.98 -14.13 -12.11
N SER A 582 4.00 -13.24 -11.96
CA SER A 582 3.29 -13.05 -10.69
C SER A 582 2.37 -14.23 -10.36
N SER A 583 2.45 -14.71 -9.11
CA SER A 583 1.51 -15.70 -8.57
C SER A 583 0.11 -15.11 -8.31
N ILE A 584 0.03 -13.78 -8.17
CA ILE A 584 -1.17 -13.01 -7.85
C ILE A 584 -1.90 -12.57 -9.12
N THR A 585 -1.29 -11.73 -9.95
CA THR A 585 -1.95 -11.19 -11.17
C THR A 585 -1.97 -12.19 -12.32
N ARG A 586 -1.17 -13.26 -12.25
CA ARG A 586 -0.94 -14.23 -13.36
C ARG A 586 -0.39 -13.58 -14.63
N HIS A 587 0.25 -12.43 -14.49
CA HIS A 587 0.90 -11.67 -15.56
C HIS A 587 2.39 -11.47 -15.27
N VAL A 588 3.11 -10.98 -16.29
CA VAL A 588 4.52 -10.59 -16.16
C VAL A 588 4.58 -9.21 -15.52
N GLU A 589 5.05 -9.16 -14.28
CA GLU A 589 5.23 -7.94 -13.50
C GLU A 589 6.72 -7.59 -13.38
N TYR A 590 7.04 -6.45 -12.74
CA TYR A 590 8.42 -5.96 -12.60
C TYR A 590 8.79 -5.65 -11.15
N LEU A 591 9.93 -6.18 -10.70
CA LEU A 591 10.55 -5.83 -9.42
C LEU A 591 11.72 -4.87 -9.64
N PRO A 592 11.92 -3.88 -8.75
CA PRO A 592 13.08 -3.01 -8.80
C PRO A 592 14.38 -3.79 -8.57
N ILE A 593 15.47 -3.30 -9.16
CA ILE A 593 16.83 -3.71 -8.83
C ILE A 593 17.54 -2.47 -8.31
N SER A 594 18.10 -2.59 -7.13
CA SER A 594 18.82 -1.52 -6.45
C SER A 594 20.22 -1.97 -6.06
N ILE A 595 21.10 -1.01 -5.77
CA ILE A 595 22.45 -1.26 -5.28
C ILE A 595 22.75 -0.30 -4.14
N ARG A 596 23.51 -0.76 -3.15
CA ARG A 596 24.04 0.07 -2.08
C ARG A 596 25.46 0.49 -2.38
N ILE A 597 25.77 1.75 -2.10
CA ILE A 597 27.11 2.32 -2.18
C ILE A 597 27.46 2.87 -0.80
N MET A 598 28.48 2.30 -0.16
CA MET A 598 29.04 2.77 1.10
C MET A 598 30.37 3.50 0.83
N ALA A 599 30.59 4.61 1.54
CA ALA A 599 31.83 5.39 1.49
C ALA A 599 32.43 5.53 2.90
N ALA A 600 33.64 6.07 3.02
CA ALA A 600 34.24 6.39 4.31
C ALA A 600 33.33 7.32 5.15
N GLU A 601 33.49 7.27 6.47
CA GLU A 601 32.78 8.16 7.40
C GLU A 601 32.99 9.65 7.02
N GLY A 602 31.93 10.45 7.07
CA GLY A 602 31.93 11.86 6.68
C GLY A 602 31.85 12.13 5.17
N CYS A 603 31.72 11.10 4.32
CA CYS A 603 31.58 11.24 2.86
C CYS A 603 30.12 11.36 2.37
N ASP A 604 29.26 11.89 3.22
CA ASP A 604 27.81 12.02 3.06
C ASP A 604 27.37 12.92 1.92
N VAL A 605 28.05 14.06 1.74
CA VAL A 605 27.78 15.02 0.68
C VAL A 605 29.11 15.46 0.10
N SER A 606 29.49 14.80 -0.99
CA SER A 606 30.18 15.49 -2.06
C SER A 606 29.15 15.69 -3.16
N ALA A 607 28.76 16.94 -3.43
CA ALA A 607 27.76 17.34 -4.43
C ALA A 607 28.18 18.69 -5.07
N PRO A 608 27.96 18.93 -6.37
CA PRO A 608 28.66 20.01 -7.08
C PRO A 608 28.15 21.41 -6.67
N PRO A 609 29.01 22.44 -6.64
CA PRO A 609 28.59 23.79 -6.24
C PRO A 609 27.51 24.36 -7.18
N ARG A 610 26.59 25.17 -6.62
CA ARG A 610 25.49 25.86 -7.34
C ARG A 610 26.02 26.45 -8.67
N GLY A 611 25.37 26.10 -9.79
CA GLY A 611 25.75 26.61 -11.13
C GLY A 611 26.11 25.57 -12.19
N VAL A 612 25.62 24.33 -12.08
CA VAL A 612 25.52 23.38 -13.22
C VAL A 612 24.08 23.40 -13.70
N GLY A 613 23.83 23.84 -14.93
CA GLY A 613 22.48 23.99 -15.45
C GLY A 613 21.82 22.64 -15.78
N SER A 614 20.59 22.46 -15.30
CA SER A 614 19.56 21.50 -15.74
C SER A 614 20.04 20.24 -16.48
N ILE A 615 20.14 19.12 -15.76
CA ILE A 615 20.31 17.77 -16.32
C ILE A 615 19.01 16.97 -16.13
N SER A 616 17.85 17.58 -16.45
CA SER A 616 16.53 16.94 -16.38
C SER A 616 16.24 15.92 -17.50
N SER A 617 17.28 15.43 -18.20
CA SER A 617 17.14 14.71 -19.48
C SER A 617 17.41 13.20 -19.44
N PHE A 618 17.71 12.62 -18.26
CA PHE A 618 18.10 11.20 -18.14
C PHE A 618 17.26 10.35 -17.17
N SER A 619 16.11 10.79 -16.69
CA SER A 619 15.15 9.90 -16.01
C SER A 619 14.16 9.27 -17.00
N PRO A 620 14.07 7.92 -17.11
CA PRO A 620 12.98 7.26 -17.83
C PRO A 620 11.62 7.40 -17.12
N TRP A 621 11.63 7.70 -15.82
CA TRP A 621 10.47 7.61 -14.91
C TRP A 621 9.56 8.86 -14.90
N GLN A 622 9.77 9.81 -15.82
CA GLN A 622 9.03 11.09 -15.83
C GLN A 622 8.55 11.58 -17.21
N LYS A 623 8.76 10.84 -18.32
CA LYS A 623 8.31 11.31 -19.65
C LYS A 623 6.88 10.93 -20.02
N THR A 624 5.93 11.74 -19.55
CA THR A 624 4.69 12.04 -20.30
C THR A 624 4.49 13.55 -20.44
N SER A 625 4.28 13.98 -21.69
CA SER A 625 3.83 15.32 -22.13
C SER A 625 4.60 16.59 -21.68
N ALA A 626 5.59 17.01 -22.47
CA ALA A 626 5.81 18.44 -22.85
C ALA A 626 6.98 18.61 -23.86
N GLU A 627 6.77 18.37 -25.16
CA GLU A 627 7.70 18.83 -26.21
C GLU A 627 6.92 19.30 -27.46
N ASN A 628 6.66 20.61 -27.55
CA ASN A 628 6.57 21.40 -28.79
C ASN A 628 6.40 22.88 -28.46
N LEU A 629 7.02 23.76 -29.25
CA LEU A 629 7.27 25.19 -28.98
C LEU A 629 8.37 25.35 -27.89
N ASP A 630 9.38 26.20 -28.05
CA ASP A 630 9.45 27.41 -28.88
C ASP A 630 10.77 27.56 -29.68
N GLY A 631 10.78 28.48 -30.65
CA GLY A 631 11.95 28.82 -31.46
C GLY A 631 12.31 30.30 -31.40
N ARG A 632 13.59 30.59 -31.10
CA ARG A 632 14.23 31.92 -30.97
C ARG A 632 13.89 32.59 -29.62
N THR A 633 14.88 32.80 -28.77
CA THR A 633 15.71 34.00 -28.93
C THR A 633 17.20 33.77 -28.62
N ARG A 634 18.02 34.70 -29.10
CA ARG A 634 19.49 34.62 -29.15
C ARG A 634 20.09 35.61 -28.14
N ARG A 635 20.74 35.12 -27.08
CA ARG A 635 21.69 35.91 -26.26
C ARG A 635 23.02 35.17 -26.13
N GLU A 636 24.07 35.95 -25.89
CA GLU A 636 25.42 35.63 -26.35
C GLU A 636 26.16 34.65 -25.44
N LYS A 637 26.86 33.68 -26.06
CA LYS A 637 27.81 32.82 -25.35
C LYS A 637 29.17 33.53 -25.31
N THR A 638 29.50 34.14 -24.17
CA THR A 638 30.89 34.46 -23.85
C THR A 638 31.67 33.16 -23.61
N ASN A 639 32.82 33.04 -24.26
CA ASN A 639 33.57 31.80 -24.38
C ASN A 639 34.60 31.68 -23.24
N GLN A 640 34.17 31.23 -22.05
CA GLN A 640 35.09 30.91 -20.95
C GLN A 640 35.46 29.42 -20.96
N GLN A 641 36.77 29.16 -20.87
CA GLN A 641 37.35 27.82 -20.86
C GLN A 641 36.80 26.99 -19.67
N ARG A 642 36.34 25.77 -19.95
CA ARG A 642 35.98 24.81 -18.92
C ARG A 642 37.25 24.27 -18.24
N ASN A 643 37.53 24.74 -17.03
CA ASN A 643 38.38 23.99 -16.10
C ASN A 643 37.63 22.74 -15.59
N PRO A 644 38.34 21.64 -15.25
CA PRO A 644 37.72 20.48 -14.63
C PRO A 644 37.16 20.87 -13.25
N ARG A 645 35.89 20.53 -12.99
CA ARG A 645 35.21 20.83 -11.72
C ARG A 645 35.21 19.60 -10.80
N HIS A 646 35.04 19.87 -9.51
CA HIS A 646 35.11 18.94 -8.37
C HIS A 646 34.37 17.62 -8.57
N ALA A 647 34.89 16.56 -7.94
CA ALA A 647 34.37 15.21 -8.02
C ALA A 647 33.38 14.93 -6.88
N THR A 648 32.22 14.33 -7.19
CA THR A 648 31.10 14.27 -6.25
C THR A 648 30.34 12.94 -6.29
N ILE A 649 29.91 12.40 -5.16
CA ILE A 649 29.21 11.10 -5.11
C ILE A 649 27.88 11.13 -5.88
N TYR A 650 27.23 12.29 -5.97
CA TYR A 650 26.02 12.48 -6.78
C TYR A 650 26.30 12.39 -8.30
N ASP A 651 27.50 12.77 -8.78
CA ASP A 651 27.88 12.55 -10.18
C ASP A 651 27.95 11.04 -10.53
N LEU A 652 28.19 10.17 -9.55
CA LEU A 652 28.19 8.71 -9.73
C LEU A 652 26.79 8.13 -9.94
N LEU A 653 25.78 8.77 -9.36
CA LEU A 653 24.39 8.33 -9.45
C LEU A 653 23.83 8.53 -10.87
N LEU A 654 24.30 9.57 -11.56
CA LEU A 654 23.94 9.86 -12.96
C LEU A 654 24.55 8.84 -13.95
N VAL A 655 25.52 8.02 -13.53
CA VAL A 655 26.19 7.00 -14.38
C VAL A 655 25.25 5.83 -14.75
N GLY A 656 24.17 5.62 -13.99
CA GLY A 656 23.23 4.52 -14.21
C GLY A 656 22.18 4.76 -15.31
N MET A 657 21.69 6.00 -15.48
CA MET A 657 20.33 6.25 -16.00
C MET A 657 20.17 6.32 -17.54
N ASN A 658 21.12 5.80 -18.33
CA ASN A 658 21.09 5.96 -19.79
C ASN A 658 21.29 4.65 -20.59
N PRO A 659 20.21 3.99 -21.03
CA PRO A 659 20.28 2.94 -22.05
C PRO A 659 20.28 3.55 -23.45
N GLN A 660 21.44 4.03 -23.93
CA GLN A 660 21.54 4.53 -25.31
C GLN A 660 21.55 3.40 -26.36
N SER A 661 20.46 3.37 -27.12
CA SER A 661 20.40 2.99 -28.54
C SER A 661 20.96 1.63 -28.98
N ILE A 662 20.04 0.68 -29.19
CA ILE A 662 19.99 0.02 -30.51
C ILE A 662 19.36 1.04 -31.47
N SER A 663 20.18 1.68 -32.28
CA SER A 663 19.69 2.58 -33.33
C SER A 663 19.23 1.79 -34.55
N ASP A 664 17.93 1.48 -34.64
CA ASP A 664 17.30 1.18 -35.92
C ASP A 664 16.30 2.27 -36.33
N LYS A 665 16.61 2.97 -37.41
CA LYS A 665 15.75 3.99 -38.02
C LYS A 665 14.69 3.32 -38.90
N SER A 666 13.77 2.52 -38.31
CA SER A 666 12.73 1.82 -39.08
C SER A 666 11.29 1.91 -38.49
N GLN A 667 10.62 3.02 -38.78
CA GLN A 667 9.14 3.19 -38.86
C GLN A 667 8.26 2.64 -37.72
N HIS A 668 7.69 3.53 -36.89
CA HIS A 668 6.57 3.19 -36.00
C HIS A 668 5.35 2.63 -36.77
N ARG A 669 4.95 1.40 -36.39
CA ARG A 669 4.01 0.54 -37.11
C ARG A 669 2.55 0.85 -36.72
N ALA A 670 1.61 0.72 -37.67
CA ALA A 670 0.19 0.92 -37.43
C ALA A 670 -0.49 -0.39 -36.99
N CYS A 671 -1.58 -0.30 -36.21
CA CYS A 671 -2.40 -1.45 -35.83
C CYS A 671 -3.01 -2.18 -37.04
N ASP A 672 -3.31 -3.47 -36.88
CA ASP A 672 -3.67 -4.36 -37.99
C ASP A 672 -4.96 -3.96 -38.74
N PRO A 673 -6.03 -3.43 -38.10
CA PRO A 673 -7.20 -2.90 -38.81
C PRO A 673 -6.88 -1.70 -39.71
N CYS A 674 -6.11 -0.73 -39.20
CA CYS A 674 -5.67 0.44 -39.98
C CYS A 674 -4.72 0.03 -41.12
N ARG A 675 -3.88 -0.98 -40.89
CA ARG A 675 -2.95 -1.56 -41.87
C ARG A 675 -3.71 -2.24 -43.03
N LYS A 676 -4.66 -3.14 -42.73
CA LYS A 676 -5.53 -3.80 -43.73
C LYS A 676 -6.28 -2.78 -44.59
N ARG A 677 -6.75 -1.69 -43.98
CA ARG A 677 -7.49 -0.60 -44.66
C ARG A 677 -6.59 0.49 -45.27
N LYS A 678 -5.27 0.39 -45.15
CA LYS A 678 -4.25 1.36 -45.65
C LYS A 678 -4.47 2.82 -45.19
N VAL A 679 -5.07 3.03 -44.02
CA VAL A 679 -5.35 4.37 -43.47
C VAL A 679 -4.32 4.78 -42.41
N ARG A 680 -4.10 6.10 -42.27
CA ARG A 680 -3.27 6.64 -41.17
C ARG A 680 -3.92 6.30 -39.82
N CYS A 681 -3.14 5.68 -38.93
CA CYS A 681 -3.49 5.39 -37.54
C CYS A 681 -3.10 6.59 -36.66
N SER A 682 -3.90 6.92 -35.64
CA SER A 682 -3.62 8.00 -34.67
C SER A 682 -2.63 7.61 -33.57
N ARG A 683 -2.31 6.31 -33.44
CA ARG A 683 -1.23 5.78 -32.59
C ARG A 683 -1.36 6.11 -31.09
N HIS A 684 -2.57 6.02 -30.54
CA HIS A 684 -2.79 6.09 -29.10
C HIS A 684 -2.99 4.68 -28.54
N THR A 685 -2.53 4.48 -27.31
CA THR A 685 -2.73 3.26 -26.49
C THR A 685 -3.59 3.64 -25.28
N PRO A 686 -4.54 2.79 -24.85
CA PRO A 686 -4.82 1.44 -25.32
C PRO A 686 -5.64 1.36 -26.63
N LEU A 687 -6.27 2.46 -27.05
CA LEU A 687 -7.11 2.50 -28.26
C LEU A 687 -6.70 3.64 -29.21
N CYS A 688 -6.50 3.29 -30.48
CA CYS A 688 -6.37 4.27 -31.56
C CYS A 688 -7.75 4.89 -31.84
N GLU A 689 -7.85 6.21 -31.70
CA GLU A 689 -9.05 7.04 -31.93
C GLU A 689 -9.83 6.67 -33.21
N ARG A 690 -9.14 6.31 -34.30
CA ARG A 690 -9.78 5.85 -35.55
C ARG A 690 -10.37 4.45 -35.47
N CYS A 691 -9.80 3.54 -34.68
CA CYS A 691 -10.42 2.24 -34.44
C CYS A 691 -11.66 2.38 -33.54
N SER A 692 -11.61 3.26 -32.54
CA SER A 692 -12.76 3.64 -31.71
C SER A 692 -13.91 4.21 -32.56
N HIS A 693 -13.62 5.18 -33.44
CA HIS A 693 -14.64 5.81 -34.30
C HIS A 693 -15.29 4.86 -35.34
N PHE A 694 -14.68 3.70 -35.61
CA PHE A 694 -15.24 2.67 -36.50
C PHE A 694 -15.64 1.38 -35.75
N ALA A 695 -15.70 1.40 -34.42
CA ALA A 695 -16.01 0.26 -33.55
C ALA A 695 -15.19 -1.02 -33.89
N LEU A 696 -13.88 -0.88 -34.07
CA LEU A 696 -12.97 -1.98 -34.43
C LEU A 696 -12.08 -2.38 -33.25
N THR A 697 -11.98 -3.69 -32.99
CA THR A 697 -10.98 -4.27 -32.09
C THR A 697 -9.57 -3.91 -32.55
N CYS A 698 -8.82 -3.18 -31.71
CA CYS A 698 -7.56 -2.55 -32.11
C CYS A 698 -6.33 -3.38 -31.70
N GLU A 699 -6.03 -4.44 -32.42
CA GLU A 699 -4.82 -5.24 -32.17
C GLU A 699 -3.53 -4.53 -32.65
N TYR A 700 -2.60 -4.34 -31.72
CA TYR A 700 -1.27 -3.78 -31.97
C TYR A 700 -0.22 -4.88 -32.02
N SER A 701 0.17 -5.31 -33.22
CA SER A 701 1.23 -6.31 -33.40
C SER A 701 2.60 -5.65 -33.64
N PRO A 702 3.59 -5.80 -32.73
CA PRO A 702 4.91 -5.17 -32.90
C PRO A 702 5.76 -5.78 -34.03
N MET A 703 5.48 -7.02 -34.46
CA MET A 703 6.45 -7.83 -35.23
C MET A 703 6.41 -7.72 -36.77
N ARG A 704 5.48 -7.00 -37.42
CA ARG A 704 5.36 -7.00 -38.92
C ARG A 704 5.45 -5.63 -39.61
N THR A 705 6.29 -5.53 -40.65
CA THR A 705 6.49 -4.34 -41.50
C THR A 705 5.38 -4.16 -42.55
N ILE A 706 5.22 -2.94 -43.10
CA ILE A 706 4.11 -2.56 -43.98
C ILE A 706 4.55 -2.48 -45.46
N GLY A 707 3.89 -3.25 -46.33
CA GLY A 707 3.97 -3.11 -47.79
C GLY A 707 3.03 -2.02 -48.33
N ARG A 708 3.43 -1.34 -49.42
CA ARG A 708 2.79 -0.11 -49.94
C ARG A 708 2.04 -0.33 -51.26
N PRO A 709 0.70 -0.12 -51.33
CA PRO A 709 0.04 0.08 -52.63
C PRO A 709 -1.03 1.21 -52.70
N ARG A 710 -0.67 2.26 -53.47
CA ARG A 710 -1.43 3.15 -54.41
C ARG A 710 -2.69 3.94 -54.00
N ARG A 711 -2.85 5.11 -54.68
CA ARG A 711 -3.91 6.14 -54.57
C ARG A 711 -5.22 5.73 -55.29
N GLY A 712 -6.36 6.27 -54.82
CA GLY A 712 -7.70 6.28 -55.46
C GLY A 712 -8.61 7.32 -54.78
N GLN A 713 -9.65 7.81 -55.46
CA GLN A 713 -10.47 9.01 -55.09
C GLN A 713 -11.78 8.70 -54.29
N PRO A 714 -12.56 9.71 -53.82
CA PRO A 714 -13.47 9.59 -52.65
C PRO A 714 -14.99 9.57 -52.94
N LEU A 715 -15.75 9.14 -51.92
CA LEU A 715 -17.22 9.28 -51.69
C LEU A 715 -17.44 9.31 -50.15
N GLY A 716 -18.43 9.97 -49.51
CA GLY A 716 -19.42 10.95 -49.96
C GLY A 716 -20.75 10.89 -49.17
N TYR A 717 -21.02 11.83 -48.25
CA TYR A 717 -22.31 12.07 -47.53
C TYR A 717 -22.84 10.89 -46.65
N ARG A 718 -23.83 11.00 -45.73
CA ARG A 718 -24.84 12.03 -45.35
C ARG A 718 -25.22 11.90 -43.86
N ALA A 719 -25.77 12.96 -43.25
CA ALA A 719 -26.35 12.94 -41.89
C ALA A 719 -27.88 12.71 -41.88
N ASN A 720 -28.44 12.39 -40.71
CA ASN A 720 -29.83 12.61 -40.20
C ASN A 720 -29.91 11.95 -38.80
N GLY A 721 -30.56 12.45 -37.73
CA GLY A 721 -31.31 13.71 -37.55
C GLY A 721 -32.84 13.52 -37.44
N VAL A 722 -33.39 13.26 -36.24
CA VAL A 722 -34.83 13.36 -35.90
C VAL A 722 -35.00 13.78 -34.42
N THR A 723 -36.07 14.52 -34.11
CA THR A 723 -36.32 15.28 -32.86
C THR A 723 -37.59 14.88 -32.09
N SER A 724 -37.53 15.04 -30.76
CA SER A 724 -38.56 15.32 -29.72
C SER A 724 -40.09 15.30 -30.00
N THR A 725 -40.85 14.68 -29.07
CA THR A 725 -42.09 15.16 -28.36
C THR A 725 -42.36 14.27 -27.11
N GLY A 726 -43.19 14.61 -26.10
CA GLY A 726 -43.78 15.92 -25.77
C GLY A 726 -44.98 15.95 -24.76
N ALA A 727 -44.75 15.68 -23.46
CA ALA A 727 -45.57 16.05 -22.27
C ALA A 727 -47.03 15.51 -22.05
N ALA A 728 -47.36 15.16 -20.78
CA ALA A 728 -48.61 15.53 -20.07
C ALA A 728 -48.60 15.02 -18.59
N SER A 729 -49.33 15.70 -17.70
CA SER A 729 -49.40 15.41 -16.24
C SER A 729 -50.84 15.18 -15.76
N MET A 730 -51.05 14.33 -14.74
CA MET A 730 -52.24 14.37 -13.87
C MET A 730 -51.89 14.06 -12.40
N SER A 731 -52.71 14.60 -11.50
CA SER A 731 -52.57 14.59 -10.03
C SER A 731 -53.65 13.70 -9.36
N PRO A 732 -53.59 13.40 -8.05
CA PRO A 732 -54.00 12.09 -7.52
C PRO A 732 -55.45 11.98 -7.02
N GLU A 733 -55.95 10.74 -7.01
CA GLU A 733 -57.06 10.31 -6.15
C GLU A 733 -56.57 9.27 -5.13
N VAL A 734 -57.20 9.27 -3.95
CA VAL A 734 -56.85 8.43 -2.80
C VAL A 734 -57.68 7.14 -2.84
N MET A 735 -57.05 5.98 -2.59
CA MET A 735 -57.74 4.72 -2.31
C MET A 735 -57.32 4.09 -0.98
N ASP A 736 -58.25 3.32 -0.43
CA ASP A 736 -58.33 2.89 0.96
C ASP A 736 -57.47 1.65 1.26
N THR A 737 -56.70 1.67 2.36
CA THR A 737 -55.70 0.65 2.70
C THR A 737 -56.27 -0.54 3.48
N GLY A 738 -57.41 -1.07 3.02
CA GLY A 738 -58.06 -2.25 3.60
C GLY A 738 -57.67 -3.54 2.89
N ASN A 739 -56.94 -4.42 3.59
CA ASN A 739 -56.67 -5.83 3.21
C ASN A 739 -55.61 -6.10 2.10
N PHE A 740 -54.39 -5.59 2.27
CA PHE A 740 -53.24 -5.95 1.41
C PHE A 740 -52.67 -7.36 1.68
N ALA A 741 -52.92 -7.95 2.87
CA ALA A 741 -52.37 -9.24 3.25
C ALA A 741 -52.97 -10.42 2.46
N GLY A 742 -54.31 -10.48 2.35
CA GLY A 742 -54.99 -11.60 1.66
C GLY A 742 -54.77 -11.65 0.14
N ILE A 743 -54.33 -10.55 -0.47
CA ILE A 743 -54.02 -10.50 -1.92
C ILE A 743 -52.64 -11.08 -2.21
N MET A 744 -51.70 -11.02 -1.24
CA MET A 744 -50.32 -11.45 -1.45
C MET A 744 -50.11 -12.95 -1.29
N ASP A 745 -50.83 -13.61 -0.36
CA ASP A 745 -50.84 -15.08 -0.27
C ASP A 745 -51.31 -15.71 -1.59
N GLN A 746 -52.37 -15.15 -2.20
CA GLN A 746 -52.93 -15.65 -3.44
C GLN A 746 -52.03 -15.43 -4.67
N PHE A 747 -51.19 -14.38 -4.65
CA PHE A 747 -50.18 -14.14 -5.70
C PHE A 747 -48.94 -15.04 -5.56
N LEU A 748 -48.61 -15.49 -4.35
CA LEU A 748 -47.48 -16.39 -4.10
C LEU A 748 -47.81 -17.86 -4.40
N ASP A 749 -49.06 -18.29 -4.19
CA ASP A 749 -49.51 -19.64 -4.58
C ASP A 749 -49.51 -19.83 -6.12
N ASP A 750 -49.93 -18.82 -6.90
CA ASP A 750 -49.98 -18.88 -8.37
C ASP A 750 -48.58 -18.92 -9.04
N LEU A 751 -47.50 -18.62 -8.31
CA LEU A 751 -46.11 -18.73 -8.79
C LEU A 751 -45.46 -20.10 -8.46
N GLY A 752 -46.18 -21.00 -7.79
CA GLY A 752 -45.66 -22.28 -7.32
C GLY A 752 -45.79 -23.45 -8.30
N THR A 753 -44.76 -23.71 -9.12
CA THR A 753 -44.46 -25.10 -9.49
C THR A 753 -43.73 -25.77 -8.33
N PRO A 754 -44.28 -26.83 -7.69
CA PRO A 754 -43.64 -27.45 -6.55
C PRO A 754 -42.38 -28.23 -6.99
N LEU A 755 -41.25 -27.91 -6.36
CA LEU A 755 -40.11 -28.84 -6.35
C LEU A 755 -40.47 -30.04 -5.46
N PRO A 756 -40.09 -31.28 -5.85
CA PRO A 756 -40.52 -32.48 -5.13
C PRO A 756 -39.94 -32.54 -3.72
N SER A 757 -40.75 -33.01 -2.77
CA SER A 757 -40.30 -33.34 -1.42
C SER A 757 -39.27 -34.46 -1.46
N PHE A 758 -38.11 -34.26 -0.84
CA PHE A 758 -37.14 -35.32 -0.58
C PHE A 758 -36.91 -35.45 0.92
N ASP A 759 -37.27 -36.62 1.44
CA ASP A 759 -36.99 -37.04 2.80
C ASP A 759 -35.50 -37.34 2.97
N MET A 760 -34.93 -36.98 4.11
CA MET A 760 -33.62 -37.45 4.56
C MET A 760 -33.77 -38.18 5.88
N ASP A 761 -33.99 -39.50 5.80
CA ASP A 761 -33.85 -40.38 6.96
C ASP A 761 -32.57 -41.21 6.81
N PHE A 762 -31.72 -41.16 7.84
CA PHE A 762 -30.50 -41.95 7.97
C PHE A 762 -30.68 -42.87 9.18
N SER A 763 -31.47 -43.92 9.01
CA SER A 763 -31.66 -44.99 9.99
C SER A 763 -31.09 -46.32 9.47
N THR A 764 -30.54 -47.10 10.40
CA THR A 764 -29.86 -48.38 10.17
C THR A 764 -30.85 -49.53 9.98
N ASP A 765 -30.56 -50.48 9.09
CA ASP A 765 -30.53 -51.91 9.46
C ASP A 765 -30.06 -52.86 8.33
N GLN A 766 -29.73 -54.10 8.72
CA GLN A 766 -29.25 -55.19 7.87
C GLN A 766 -30.38 -56.04 7.24
N ASP A 767 -29.95 -56.90 6.31
CA ASP A 767 -30.45 -58.26 5.99
C ASP A 767 -31.26 -58.56 4.70
N ASN A 768 -30.90 -59.75 4.15
CA ASN A 768 -31.59 -60.62 3.19
C ASN A 768 -31.69 -60.26 1.69
N ALA A 769 -30.58 -60.52 0.98
CA ALA A 769 -30.43 -61.56 -0.05
C ALA A 769 -31.61 -61.95 -0.98
N GLN A 770 -31.34 -62.00 -2.30
CA GLN A 770 -31.49 -63.24 -3.11
C GLN A 770 -30.88 -63.17 -4.54
N ARG A 771 -29.97 -64.12 -4.83
CA ARG A 771 -29.61 -64.71 -6.16
C ARG A 771 -28.97 -63.76 -7.21
N GLN A 772 -28.04 -64.18 -8.07
CA GLN A 772 -27.60 -65.53 -8.46
C GLN A 772 -26.11 -65.55 -8.90
N GLU A 773 -25.44 -66.68 -8.64
CA GLU A 773 -24.02 -67.01 -8.94
C GLU A 773 -23.79 -67.46 -10.43
N PRO A 774 -22.57 -67.83 -10.94
CA PRO A 774 -21.38 -68.34 -10.20
C PRO A 774 -19.96 -67.87 -10.63
N LEU A 775 -18.99 -68.24 -9.77
CA LEU A 775 -17.52 -68.33 -9.99
C LEU A 775 -17.12 -69.51 -10.92
N PRO A 776 -15.87 -69.56 -11.43
CA PRO A 776 -14.73 -70.25 -10.76
C PRO A 776 -13.39 -69.45 -10.85
N SER A 777 -12.26 -69.81 -10.24
CA SER A 777 -11.89 -70.57 -9.02
C SER A 777 -10.37 -70.44 -8.79
N ASP A 778 -9.87 -70.92 -7.64
CA ASP A 778 -8.47 -71.35 -7.38
C ASP A 778 -7.33 -70.31 -7.26
N LEU A 779 -6.92 -70.00 -6.02
CA LEU A 779 -5.81 -70.72 -5.36
C LEU A 779 -5.60 -70.27 -3.89
N PHE A 780 -5.55 -71.24 -2.98
CA PHE A 780 -5.33 -71.07 -1.53
C PHE A 780 -3.96 -71.61 -1.08
N ASN A 781 -3.60 -71.31 0.17
CA ASN A 781 -2.49 -71.82 1.01
C ASN A 781 -1.22 -70.93 1.06
N GLY A 782 -0.56 -70.74 2.22
CA GLY A 782 -0.93 -71.11 3.58
C GLY A 782 0.25 -71.27 4.54
N ALA A 783 -0.01 -71.01 5.83
CA ALA A 783 0.73 -71.47 7.02
C ALA A 783 2.10 -70.87 7.43
N SER A 784 2.12 -70.48 8.72
CA SER A 784 3.09 -70.85 9.79
C SER A 784 4.06 -69.81 10.38
N MET A 785 4.33 -70.04 11.67
CA MET A 785 5.06 -69.20 12.64
C MET A 785 6.56 -69.54 12.65
N GLN A 786 7.45 -68.62 13.08
CA GLN A 786 8.14 -68.70 14.39
C GLN A 786 9.20 -67.61 14.66
N GLN A 787 9.22 -67.24 15.94
CA GLN A 787 10.26 -66.70 16.82
C GLN A 787 11.73 -66.42 16.39
N ASP A 788 12.26 -65.41 17.11
CA ASP A 788 13.56 -65.30 17.79
C ASP A 788 14.71 -64.40 17.24
N GLN A 789 14.84 -63.25 17.92
CA GLN A 789 15.98 -62.78 18.72
C GLN A 789 17.37 -62.49 18.10
N ASN A 790 18.01 -61.52 18.79
CA ASN A 790 19.43 -61.15 18.81
C ASN A 790 19.95 -60.26 17.68
N GLY A 791 20.07 -58.98 18.04
CA GLY A 791 20.82 -57.99 17.28
C GLY A 791 22.35 -58.11 17.42
N VAL A 792 23.04 -57.12 16.86
CA VAL A 792 24.29 -56.50 17.33
C VAL A 792 24.63 -55.36 16.35
N TYR A 793 25.03 -54.21 16.88
CA TYR A 793 25.52 -53.06 16.10
C TYR A 793 27.00 -53.23 15.74
N ARG A 794 27.39 -52.94 14.49
CA ARG A 794 28.66 -52.25 14.12
C ARG A 794 28.81 -52.09 12.60
N GLY A 795 29.42 -50.98 12.16
CA GLY A 795 30.27 -51.01 10.95
C GLY A 795 30.06 -49.93 9.86
N THR A 796 30.47 -48.70 10.16
CA THR A 796 31.46 -47.91 9.37
C THR A 796 31.34 -47.66 7.84
N THR A 797 31.56 -46.37 7.52
CA THR A 797 32.37 -45.79 6.41
C THR A 797 31.87 -45.70 4.96
N GLU A 798 31.60 -44.44 4.59
CA GLU A 798 32.22 -43.65 3.49
C GLU A 798 32.27 -44.12 2.02
N LYS A 799 31.84 -43.17 1.16
CA LYS A 799 32.40 -42.79 -0.17
C LYS A 799 32.41 -43.85 -1.29
N GLN A 800 31.68 -43.55 -2.37
CA GLN A 800 32.29 -42.82 -3.50
C GLN A 800 31.25 -42.17 -4.42
N VAL A 801 31.66 -41.08 -5.07
CA VAL A 801 30.95 -40.39 -6.15
C VAL A 801 31.64 -40.80 -7.45
N ASP A 802 30.88 -41.00 -8.54
CA ASP A 802 31.44 -40.86 -9.89
C ASP A 802 30.40 -40.36 -10.92
N VAL A 803 30.86 -39.73 -11.99
CA VAL A 803 30.12 -38.64 -12.67
C VAL A 803 30.01 -38.81 -14.21
N THR A 804 28.78 -39.10 -14.69
CA THR A 804 28.25 -38.78 -16.06
C THR A 804 28.94 -39.44 -17.29
N PRO A 805 28.53 -39.17 -18.57
CA PRO A 805 27.22 -38.78 -19.15
C PRO A 805 26.77 -39.69 -20.34
N THR A 806 25.50 -39.63 -20.80
CA THR A 806 25.10 -39.23 -22.19
C THR A 806 23.60 -39.45 -22.58
N SER A 807 23.06 -38.44 -23.27
CA SER A 807 22.02 -38.42 -24.34
C SER A 807 20.77 -39.33 -24.37
N GLN A 808 19.61 -38.67 -24.24
CA GLN A 808 18.45 -38.65 -25.17
C GLN A 808 17.56 -39.89 -25.45
N ASN A 809 16.27 -39.63 -25.21
CA ASN A 809 15.07 -39.99 -26.00
C ASN A 809 14.38 -41.37 -25.84
N THR A 810 13.19 -41.28 -25.21
CA THR A 810 11.90 -41.91 -25.60
C THR A 810 11.82 -43.43 -25.76
N GLU A 811 11.00 -44.08 -24.92
CA GLU A 811 9.60 -44.38 -25.28
C GLU A 811 8.73 -44.76 -24.08
N ASN A 812 7.40 -44.75 -24.27
CA ASN A 812 6.40 -44.93 -23.21
C ASN A 812 6.08 -46.40 -22.93
N ILE A 813 5.86 -46.75 -21.67
CA ILE A 813 4.93 -47.84 -21.30
C ILE A 813 3.93 -47.29 -20.27
N ALA A 814 2.65 -47.34 -20.61
CA ALA A 814 1.58 -46.73 -19.85
C ALA A 814 0.97 -47.67 -18.80
N THR A 815 0.74 -47.16 -17.59
CA THR A 815 -0.10 -47.82 -16.58
C THR A 815 -1.57 -47.45 -16.79
N PRO A 816 -2.52 -48.40 -16.77
CA PRO A 816 -3.94 -48.06 -16.93
C PRO A 816 -4.56 -47.52 -15.63
N GLY A 817 -5.26 -46.38 -15.72
CA GLY A 817 -6.56 -46.27 -15.04
C GLY A 817 -6.66 -45.69 -13.61
N LEU A 818 -5.96 -44.60 -13.27
CA LEU A 818 -6.54 -43.61 -12.34
C LEU A 818 -6.93 -42.34 -13.13
N SER A 819 -8.20 -42.29 -13.55
CA SER A 819 -8.82 -41.07 -14.05
C SER A 819 -8.85 -40.04 -12.93
N SER A 820 -8.12 -38.93 -13.07
CA SER A 820 -8.28 -37.79 -12.17
C SER A 820 -9.61 -37.11 -12.46
N GLN A 821 -10.69 -37.53 -11.79
CA GLN A 821 -11.96 -36.82 -11.83
C GLN A 821 -11.73 -35.36 -11.40
N LYS A 822 -12.07 -34.42 -12.27
CA LYS A 822 -11.98 -32.97 -12.01
C LYS A 822 -13.39 -32.47 -11.65
N CYS A 823 -13.58 -31.92 -10.45
CA CYS A 823 -14.78 -31.14 -10.11
C CYS A 823 -14.55 -29.66 -10.50
N SER A 824 -15.54 -29.02 -11.13
CA SER A 824 -15.54 -27.57 -11.44
C SER A 824 -15.93 -26.69 -10.25
N CYS A 825 -16.06 -27.27 -9.05
CA CYS A 825 -16.50 -26.58 -7.84
C CYS A 825 -15.68 -25.33 -7.49
N ILE A 826 -14.37 -25.30 -7.80
CA ILE A 826 -13.55 -24.10 -7.58
C ILE A 826 -13.90 -22.94 -8.53
N GLU A 827 -14.37 -23.25 -9.74
CA GLU A 827 -14.84 -22.25 -10.71
C GLU A 827 -16.16 -21.62 -10.20
N LEU A 828 -17.04 -22.43 -9.60
CA LEU A 828 -18.27 -21.93 -8.95
C LEU A 828 -17.99 -21.01 -7.76
N VAL A 829 -16.98 -21.31 -6.93
CA VAL A 829 -16.57 -20.42 -5.83
C VAL A 829 -15.96 -19.12 -6.36
N ASN A 830 -15.06 -19.20 -7.35
CA ASN A 830 -14.43 -18.02 -7.94
C ASN A 830 -15.46 -17.12 -8.65
N GLN A 831 -16.47 -17.71 -9.30
CA GLN A 831 -17.56 -16.97 -9.94
C GLN A 831 -18.35 -16.14 -8.92
N HIS A 832 -18.68 -16.69 -7.75
CA HIS A 832 -19.35 -15.93 -6.68
C HIS A 832 -18.55 -14.69 -6.27
N PHE A 833 -17.26 -14.84 -5.98
CA PHE A 833 -16.42 -13.72 -5.56
C PHE A 833 -16.22 -12.68 -6.68
N SER A 834 -16.15 -13.10 -7.95
CA SER A 834 -16.10 -12.17 -9.09
C SER A 834 -17.41 -11.43 -9.31
N ASP A 835 -18.56 -12.05 -9.04
CA ASP A 835 -19.87 -11.44 -9.28
C ASP A 835 -20.26 -10.49 -8.12
N ILE A 836 -19.96 -10.85 -6.87
CA ILE A 836 -20.37 -10.08 -5.68
C ILE A 836 -19.67 -8.72 -5.56
N GLU A 837 -18.37 -8.64 -5.91
CA GLU A 837 -17.61 -7.37 -5.91
C GLU A 837 -18.20 -6.32 -6.86
N SER A 838 -18.99 -6.74 -7.85
CA SER A 838 -19.57 -5.85 -8.86
C SER A 838 -20.98 -5.33 -8.53
N SER A 839 -21.68 -5.90 -7.55
CA SER A 839 -23.15 -5.77 -7.46
C SER A 839 -23.70 -5.04 -6.22
N LEU A 840 -22.89 -4.88 -5.16
CA LEU A 840 -23.32 -4.61 -3.76
C LEU A 840 -24.35 -3.47 -3.56
N GLU A 841 -24.38 -2.44 -4.41
CA GLU A 841 -25.30 -1.31 -4.28
C GLU A 841 -26.72 -1.54 -4.86
N THR A 842 -26.96 -2.67 -5.54
CA THR A 842 -28.18 -2.93 -6.33
C THR A 842 -28.91 -4.22 -5.96
N PHE A 843 -30.20 -4.30 -6.33
CA PHE A 843 -30.99 -5.54 -6.25
C PHE A 843 -30.42 -6.69 -7.11
N GLN A 844 -29.43 -6.46 -7.98
CA GLN A 844 -28.76 -7.54 -8.69
C GLN A 844 -27.95 -8.46 -7.75
N THR A 845 -27.52 -7.95 -6.58
CA THR A 845 -26.90 -8.77 -5.52
C THR A 845 -27.76 -9.97 -5.13
N LEU A 846 -29.10 -9.82 -5.04
CA LEU A 846 -29.98 -10.95 -4.72
C LEU A 846 -29.97 -12.03 -5.81
N LYS A 847 -29.79 -11.66 -7.08
CA LYS A 847 -29.65 -12.63 -8.17
C LYS A 847 -28.33 -13.40 -8.07
N VAL A 848 -27.23 -12.70 -7.77
CA VAL A 848 -25.92 -13.31 -7.52
C VAL A 848 -25.98 -14.27 -6.32
N LEU A 849 -26.57 -13.84 -5.20
CA LEU A 849 -26.68 -14.67 -3.99
C LEU A 849 -27.54 -15.92 -4.20
N LYS A 850 -28.66 -15.84 -4.94
CA LYS A 850 -29.45 -17.03 -5.36
C LYS A 850 -28.64 -18.04 -6.17
N GLN A 851 -27.88 -17.55 -7.15
CA GLN A 851 -26.99 -18.39 -7.95
C GLN A 851 -25.85 -19.00 -7.11
N SER A 852 -25.42 -18.28 -6.07
CA SER A 852 -24.36 -18.71 -5.15
C SER A 852 -24.86 -19.77 -4.16
N LEU A 853 -26.10 -19.69 -3.68
CA LEU A 853 -26.76 -20.74 -2.90
C LEU A 853 -26.91 -22.05 -3.69
N ALA A 854 -27.32 -21.96 -4.96
CA ALA A 854 -27.37 -23.12 -5.86
C ALA A 854 -25.98 -23.73 -6.08
N SER A 855 -24.96 -22.88 -6.27
CA SER A 855 -23.56 -23.29 -6.40
C SER A 855 -23.04 -24.00 -5.14
N ALA A 856 -23.32 -23.45 -3.95
CA ALA A 856 -22.94 -24.05 -2.67
C ALA A 856 -23.58 -25.45 -2.47
N ARG A 857 -24.84 -25.63 -2.88
CA ARG A 857 -25.50 -26.95 -2.90
C ARG A 857 -24.77 -27.93 -3.82
N THR A 858 -24.49 -27.54 -5.06
CA THR A 858 -23.76 -28.37 -6.03
C THR A 858 -22.36 -28.77 -5.53
N ILE A 859 -21.69 -27.90 -4.78
CA ILE A 859 -20.39 -28.21 -4.17
C ILE A 859 -20.56 -29.22 -3.03
N LEU A 860 -21.53 -29.01 -2.12
CA LEU A 860 -21.79 -29.88 -0.96
C LEU A 860 -22.17 -31.33 -1.35
N GLU A 861 -22.85 -31.49 -2.48
CA GLU A 861 -23.23 -32.79 -3.07
C GLU A 861 -22.09 -33.44 -3.89
N CYS A 862 -20.98 -32.74 -4.13
CA CYS A 862 -19.93 -33.19 -5.04
C CYS A 862 -19.07 -34.34 -4.46
N THR A 863 -19.34 -35.57 -4.92
CA THR A 863 -18.62 -36.79 -4.51
C THR A 863 -17.11 -36.74 -4.78
N VAL A 864 -16.67 -36.10 -5.87
CA VAL A 864 -15.24 -35.96 -6.25
C VAL A 864 -14.50 -35.05 -5.27
N CYS A 865 -15.13 -33.94 -4.90
CA CYS A 865 -14.52 -32.93 -4.04
C CYS A 865 -14.46 -33.37 -2.55
N PHE A 866 -15.14 -34.48 -2.18
CA PHE A 866 -15.19 -35.04 -0.82
C PHE A 866 -14.86 -36.56 -0.74
N GLN A 867 -14.06 -37.08 -1.67
CA GLN A 867 -13.95 -38.54 -1.92
C GLN A 867 -13.02 -39.32 -0.95
N SER A 868 -12.15 -38.67 -0.15
CA SER A 868 -11.34 -39.33 0.89
C SER A 868 -10.63 -38.34 1.82
N ILE A 869 -10.60 -38.62 3.12
CA ILE A 869 -9.93 -37.78 4.16
C ILE A 869 -8.40 -37.80 4.03
N LYS A 870 -7.82 -38.89 3.49
CA LYS A 870 -6.36 -39.08 3.39
C LYS A 870 -5.70 -38.28 2.26
N SER A 871 -6.39 -37.27 1.72
CA SER A 871 -5.94 -36.40 0.63
C SER A 871 -5.90 -34.93 1.07
N PRO A 872 -4.80 -34.18 0.85
CA PRO A 872 -4.72 -32.74 1.11
C PRO A 872 -5.73 -31.87 0.36
N ARG A 873 -6.54 -32.45 -0.55
CA ARG A 873 -7.60 -31.75 -1.28
C ARG A 873 -8.86 -31.55 -0.44
N THR A 874 -9.14 -32.43 0.52
CA THR A 874 -10.41 -32.44 1.23
C THR A 874 -10.53 -31.27 2.20
N SER A 875 -9.45 -30.95 2.95
CA SER A 875 -9.39 -29.74 3.79
C SER A 875 -9.54 -28.44 2.99
N ARG A 876 -8.93 -28.36 1.80
CA ARG A 876 -9.03 -27.20 0.91
C ARG A 876 -10.46 -26.97 0.40
N ASN A 877 -11.19 -28.04 0.09
CA ASN A 877 -12.57 -27.93 -0.41
C ASN A 877 -13.57 -27.54 0.70
N VAL A 878 -13.36 -28.01 1.93
CA VAL A 878 -14.12 -27.56 3.11
C VAL A 878 -13.91 -26.07 3.36
N TYR A 879 -12.67 -25.60 3.28
CA TYR A 879 -12.37 -24.17 3.39
C TYR A 879 -13.06 -23.34 2.30
N LEU A 880 -12.97 -23.75 1.03
CA LEU A 880 -13.61 -23.06 -0.09
C LEU A 880 -15.14 -22.99 0.02
N LEU A 881 -15.80 -24.08 0.40
CA LEU A 881 -17.25 -24.08 0.64
C LEU A 881 -17.62 -23.26 1.89
N GLY A 882 -16.79 -23.29 2.92
CA GLY A 882 -16.96 -22.45 4.11
C GLY A 882 -16.87 -20.96 3.79
N SER A 883 -15.83 -20.53 3.06
CA SER A 883 -15.69 -19.15 2.58
C SER A 883 -16.87 -18.70 1.73
N LEU A 884 -17.38 -19.56 0.84
CA LEU A 884 -18.58 -19.29 0.05
C LEU A 884 -19.82 -19.08 0.93
N LEU A 885 -20.10 -20.00 1.85
CA LEU A 885 -21.28 -19.91 2.72
C LEU A 885 -21.22 -18.70 3.68
N SER A 886 -20.04 -18.41 4.24
CA SER A 886 -19.84 -17.21 5.06
C SER A 886 -20.02 -15.92 4.26
N SER A 887 -19.47 -15.86 3.03
CA SER A 887 -19.60 -14.69 2.16
C SER A 887 -21.04 -14.44 1.72
N ILE A 888 -21.79 -15.50 1.40
CA ILE A 888 -23.24 -15.41 1.14
C ILE A 888 -23.99 -14.86 2.36
N GLY A 889 -23.68 -15.36 3.57
CA GLY A 889 -24.28 -14.90 4.82
C GLY A 889 -24.04 -13.40 5.08
N SER A 890 -22.78 -12.97 5.10
CA SER A 890 -22.42 -11.55 5.27
C SER A 890 -23.09 -10.67 4.21
N SER A 891 -23.08 -11.08 2.94
CA SER A 891 -23.66 -10.30 1.84
C SER A 891 -25.18 -10.10 1.96
N TYR A 892 -25.93 -11.07 2.51
CA TYR A 892 -27.35 -10.88 2.82
C TYR A 892 -27.55 -9.85 3.94
N GLY A 893 -26.71 -9.88 4.97
CA GLY A 893 -26.71 -8.89 6.06
C GLY A 893 -26.40 -7.48 5.56
N ASP A 894 -25.33 -7.33 4.78
CA ASP A 894 -24.89 -6.06 4.21
C ASP A 894 -25.94 -5.48 3.25
N PHE A 895 -26.50 -6.30 2.36
CA PHE A 895 -27.58 -5.89 1.47
C PHE A 895 -28.79 -5.36 2.25
N PHE A 896 -29.23 -6.07 3.29
CA PHE A 896 -30.36 -5.64 4.11
C PHE A 896 -30.05 -4.36 4.87
N TYR A 897 -28.85 -4.24 5.44
CA TYR A 897 -28.39 -3.04 6.14
C TYR A 897 -28.38 -1.80 5.21
N ILE A 898 -27.87 -1.93 3.99
CA ILE A 898 -27.89 -0.87 2.97
C ILE A 898 -29.33 -0.50 2.59
N GLN A 899 -30.23 -1.47 2.38
CA GLN A 899 -31.64 -1.16 2.11
C GLN A 899 -32.34 -0.52 3.32
N LYS A 900 -31.95 -0.86 4.55
CA LYS A 900 -32.46 -0.24 5.77
C LYS A 900 -32.04 1.23 5.91
N GLN A 901 -30.81 1.58 5.54
CA GLN A 901 -30.37 2.98 5.49
C GLN A 901 -31.21 3.83 4.51
N ARG A 902 -31.55 3.31 3.33
CA ARG A 902 -32.42 3.99 2.35
C ARG A 902 -33.82 4.32 2.90
N THR A 903 -34.33 3.55 3.87
CA THR A 903 -35.62 3.88 4.52
C THR A 903 -35.53 5.08 5.46
N ALA A 904 -34.36 5.35 6.05
CA ALA A 904 -34.15 6.55 6.85
C ALA A 904 -34.19 7.81 5.98
N GLU A 905 -33.57 7.76 4.80
CA GLU A 905 -33.58 8.86 3.81
C GLU A 905 -34.99 9.14 3.28
N SER A 906 -35.76 8.08 2.95
CA SER A 906 -37.18 8.16 2.59
C SER A 906 -38.04 8.75 3.72
N SER A 907 -37.77 8.37 4.97
CA SER A 907 -38.51 8.88 6.15
C SER A 907 -38.24 10.36 6.42
N VAL A 908 -37.03 10.85 6.11
CA VAL A 908 -36.66 12.28 6.24
C VAL A 908 -37.22 13.11 5.08
N SER A 909 -37.30 12.54 3.87
CA SER A 909 -37.79 13.24 2.67
C SER A 909 -39.31 13.15 2.45
N GLY A 910 -40.02 12.31 3.22
CA GLY A 910 -41.46 12.06 3.05
C GLY A 910 -41.83 11.41 1.71
N THR A 911 -40.86 10.88 0.97
CA THR A 911 -41.05 10.34 -0.38
C THR A 911 -41.11 8.80 -0.32
N PRO A 912 -42.20 8.15 -0.77
CA PRO A 912 -42.32 6.70 -0.70
C PRO A 912 -41.37 5.98 -1.66
N ILE A 913 -40.95 4.78 -1.27
CA ILE A 913 -39.98 3.97 -2.01
C ILE A 913 -40.70 3.23 -3.13
N ARG A 914 -40.28 3.49 -4.37
CA ARG A 914 -40.80 2.82 -5.56
C ARG A 914 -40.01 1.57 -5.87
N LEU A 915 -40.68 0.43 -5.90
CA LEU A 915 -40.18 -0.86 -6.36
C LEU A 915 -40.87 -1.23 -7.66
N VAL A 916 -40.14 -1.82 -8.61
CA VAL A 916 -40.74 -2.44 -9.79
C VAL A 916 -40.50 -3.95 -9.70
N VAL A 917 -41.57 -4.72 -9.64
CA VAL A 917 -41.56 -6.17 -9.43
C VAL A 917 -42.11 -6.88 -10.67
N GLY A 918 -41.34 -7.79 -11.24
CA GLY A 918 -41.71 -8.57 -12.43
C GLY A 918 -40.49 -9.22 -13.10
N GLN A 919 -40.72 -9.96 -14.19
CA GLN A 919 -39.63 -10.60 -14.96
C GLN A 919 -39.24 -9.75 -16.18
N GLN A 920 -37.95 -9.43 -16.32
CA GLN A 920 -37.43 -8.89 -17.58
C GLN A 920 -37.26 -9.99 -18.63
N PRO A 921 -37.49 -9.70 -19.93
CA PRO A 921 -37.60 -8.37 -20.52
C PRO A 921 -39.03 -7.88 -20.82
N ASP A 922 -40.07 -8.67 -20.55
CA ASP A 922 -41.44 -8.32 -20.95
C ASP A 922 -42.09 -7.29 -20.01
N ALA A 923 -42.02 -6.02 -20.40
CA ALA A 923 -42.52 -4.86 -19.64
C ALA A 923 -44.05 -4.84 -19.38
N ARG A 924 -44.79 -5.91 -19.71
CA ARG A 924 -46.23 -6.06 -19.42
C ARG A 924 -46.51 -6.71 -18.07
N ASP A 925 -45.55 -7.47 -17.54
CA ASP A 925 -45.68 -8.21 -16.29
C ASP A 925 -44.91 -7.53 -15.13
N MET A 926 -44.67 -6.23 -15.26
CA MET A 926 -43.94 -5.39 -14.30
C MET A 926 -44.91 -4.50 -13.53
N VAL A 927 -45.02 -4.72 -12.22
CA VAL A 927 -45.88 -3.96 -11.30
C VAL A 927 -45.04 -2.96 -10.50
N GLU A 928 -45.40 -1.67 -10.54
CA GLU A 928 -44.79 -0.65 -9.69
C GLU A 928 -45.51 -0.58 -8.33
N LEU A 929 -44.80 -0.94 -7.26
CA LEU A 929 -45.25 -0.84 -5.87
C LEU A 929 -44.64 0.42 -5.24
N SER A 930 -45.47 1.25 -4.61
CA SER A 930 -45.03 2.41 -3.84
C SER A 930 -45.21 2.12 -2.35
N LEU A 931 -44.10 1.83 -1.65
CA LEU A 931 -44.11 1.41 -0.24
C LEU A 931 -43.54 2.50 0.67
N GLU A 932 -44.17 2.68 1.83
CA GLU A 932 -43.59 3.43 2.94
C GLU A 932 -42.44 2.65 3.60
N GLY A 933 -41.51 3.35 4.25
CA GLY A 933 -40.30 2.75 4.86
C GLY A 933 -40.56 1.47 5.69
N PRO A 934 -41.50 1.45 6.66
CA PRO A 934 -41.80 0.25 7.44
C PRO A 934 -42.33 -0.92 6.59
N SER A 935 -43.21 -0.63 5.62
CA SER A 935 -43.78 -1.63 4.71
C SER A 935 -42.72 -2.20 3.75
N TYR A 936 -41.75 -1.39 3.35
CA TYR A 936 -40.59 -1.81 2.55
C TYR A 936 -39.66 -2.74 3.34
N ILE A 937 -39.40 -2.46 4.63
CA ILE A 937 -38.63 -3.38 5.49
C ILE A 937 -39.35 -4.73 5.65
N ASN A 938 -40.64 -4.70 5.97
CA ASN A 938 -41.44 -5.93 6.10
C ASN A 938 -41.44 -6.77 4.81
N PHE A 939 -41.53 -6.11 3.64
CA PHE A 939 -41.43 -6.75 2.33
C PHE A 939 -40.05 -7.41 2.11
N LEU A 940 -38.95 -6.74 2.47
CA LEU A 940 -37.60 -7.30 2.37
C LEU A 940 -37.39 -8.47 3.33
N GLN A 941 -37.84 -8.37 4.58
CA GLN A 941 -37.76 -9.46 5.57
C GLN A 941 -38.52 -10.70 5.10
N ALA A 942 -39.74 -10.52 4.59
CA ALA A 942 -40.53 -11.61 4.01
C ALA A 942 -39.84 -12.24 2.78
N SER A 943 -39.28 -11.40 1.89
CA SER A 943 -38.62 -11.85 0.65
C SER A 943 -37.34 -12.65 0.92
N LEU A 944 -36.54 -12.28 1.93
CA LEU A 944 -35.26 -12.91 2.24
C LEU A 944 -35.39 -14.18 3.09
N LYS A 945 -36.53 -14.39 3.77
CA LYS A 945 -36.72 -15.50 4.72
C LYS A 945 -36.39 -16.87 4.11
N GLY A 946 -36.96 -17.20 2.96
CA GLY A 946 -36.73 -18.49 2.30
C GLY A 946 -35.29 -18.72 1.82
N GLU A 947 -34.54 -17.63 1.55
CA GLU A 947 -33.14 -17.68 1.15
C GLU A 947 -32.22 -17.92 2.36
N LEU A 948 -32.51 -17.27 3.50
CA LEU A 948 -31.86 -17.54 4.79
C LEU A 948 -32.13 -18.98 5.27
N ASP A 949 -33.37 -19.46 5.18
CA ASP A 949 -33.71 -20.85 5.54
C ASP A 949 -32.97 -21.87 4.67
N CYS A 950 -32.70 -21.54 3.39
CA CYS A 950 -31.85 -22.35 2.52
C CYS A 950 -30.37 -22.30 2.92
N LEU A 951 -29.86 -21.13 3.31
CA LEU A 951 -28.47 -20.95 3.75
C LEU A 951 -28.18 -21.71 5.05
N VAL A 952 -29.10 -21.67 6.02
CA VAL A 952 -29.03 -22.44 7.28
C VAL A 952 -28.87 -23.93 6.97
N LYS A 953 -29.74 -24.50 6.13
CA LYS A 953 -29.70 -25.92 5.75
C LYS A 953 -28.39 -26.32 5.05
N LEU A 954 -27.78 -25.42 4.28
CA LEU A 954 -26.47 -25.65 3.67
C LEU A 954 -25.32 -25.62 4.69
N GLY A 955 -25.38 -24.72 5.68
CA GLY A 955 -24.45 -24.68 6.81
C GLY A 955 -24.56 -25.93 7.70
N GLU A 956 -25.77 -26.38 7.99
CA GLU A 956 -26.04 -27.63 8.69
C GLU A 956 -25.57 -28.86 7.90
N GLY A 957 -25.83 -28.90 6.58
CA GLY A 957 -25.35 -29.96 5.70
C GLY A 957 -23.81 -30.06 5.66
N LEU A 958 -23.11 -28.91 5.65
CA LEU A 958 -21.65 -28.88 5.79
C LEU A 958 -21.21 -29.42 7.15
N ALA A 959 -21.85 -28.99 8.24
CA ALA A 959 -21.55 -29.44 9.61
C ALA A 959 -21.74 -30.95 9.78
N THR A 960 -22.88 -31.49 9.34
CA THR A 960 -23.20 -32.92 9.37
C THR A 960 -22.19 -33.73 8.57
N ARG A 961 -21.80 -33.25 7.37
CA ARG A 961 -20.81 -33.92 6.52
C ARG A 961 -19.42 -33.92 7.14
N GLN A 962 -18.99 -32.82 7.81
CA GLN A 962 -17.72 -32.81 8.54
C GLN A 962 -17.75 -33.73 9.76
N SER A 963 -18.88 -33.78 10.47
CA SER A 963 -19.08 -34.72 11.58
C SER A 963 -18.93 -36.17 11.10
N GLN A 964 -19.71 -36.57 10.09
CA GLN A 964 -19.68 -37.92 9.50
C GLN A 964 -18.28 -38.35 9.08
N LEU A 965 -17.57 -37.51 8.33
CA LEU A 965 -16.18 -37.77 7.89
C LEU A 965 -15.26 -38.04 9.09
N HIS A 966 -15.32 -37.23 10.15
CA HIS A 966 -14.44 -37.42 11.30
C HIS A 966 -14.87 -38.54 12.25
N THR A 967 -16.11 -39.03 12.17
CA THR A 967 -16.60 -40.17 12.97
C THR A 967 -16.51 -41.53 12.28
N GLU A 968 -16.24 -41.57 10.98
CA GLU A 968 -16.08 -42.81 10.18
C GLU A 968 -14.93 -43.68 10.74
N GLY A 969 -15.23 -44.93 11.09
CA GLY A 969 -14.30 -45.85 11.77
C GLY A 969 -14.21 -45.70 13.30
N HIS A 970 -15.01 -44.81 13.90
CA HIS A 970 -15.11 -44.58 15.35
C HIS A 970 -16.53 -44.83 15.91
N GLU A 971 -17.39 -45.50 15.14
CA GLU A 971 -18.80 -45.76 15.48
C GLU A 971 -18.94 -46.46 16.83
N ASN A 972 -18.07 -47.44 17.08
CA ASN A 972 -18.07 -48.33 18.24
C ASN A 972 -17.20 -47.87 19.43
N CYS A 973 -16.48 -46.75 19.35
CA CYS A 973 -15.69 -46.27 20.50
C CYS A 973 -16.61 -45.55 21.51
N GLU A 974 -16.47 -45.84 22.81
CA GLU A 974 -17.26 -45.21 23.89
C GLU A 974 -16.64 -43.88 24.35
N THR A 975 -17.47 -42.96 24.82
CA THR A 975 -17.04 -41.61 25.22
C THR A 975 -16.24 -41.67 26.52
N GLY A 976 -14.97 -41.27 26.49
CA GLY A 976 -14.08 -41.24 27.66
C GLY A 976 -13.26 -42.51 27.91
N THR A 977 -13.26 -43.48 26.98
CA THR A 977 -12.35 -44.64 26.99
C THR A 977 -11.38 -44.59 25.82
N SER A 978 -10.14 -45.03 26.03
CA SER A 978 -9.09 -45.05 24.98
C SER A 978 -9.48 -45.95 23.81
N CYS A 979 -9.68 -45.36 22.63
CA CYS A 979 -10.19 -46.04 21.45
C CYS A 979 -9.19 -47.07 20.91
N SER A 980 -9.63 -48.33 20.78
CA SER A 980 -8.81 -49.50 20.47
C SER A 980 -8.18 -49.54 19.07
N ASN A 981 -8.59 -48.63 18.17
CA ASN A 981 -7.99 -48.46 16.84
C ASN A 981 -6.62 -47.74 16.85
N THR A 982 -5.96 -47.60 18.02
CA THR A 982 -4.71 -46.82 18.19
C THR A 982 -3.46 -47.68 18.51
N GLU A 983 -3.47 -48.98 18.25
CA GLU A 983 -2.26 -49.80 18.46
C GLU A 983 -1.17 -49.55 17.41
N SER A 984 -0.06 -48.96 17.89
CA SER A 984 1.23 -48.71 17.24
C SER A 984 1.27 -47.63 16.14
N LEU A 985 1.88 -46.48 16.47
CA LEU A 985 2.71 -45.62 15.58
C LEU A 985 3.44 -44.53 16.41
N PRO A 986 4.55 -43.91 15.93
CA PRO A 986 5.43 -43.04 16.74
C PRO A 986 4.89 -41.64 17.08
N THR A 987 5.56 -41.02 18.05
CA THR A 987 5.23 -39.79 18.82
C THR A 987 5.17 -38.45 18.07
N THR A 988 4.93 -38.43 16.75
CA THR A 988 4.84 -37.18 15.96
C THR A 988 3.78 -37.26 14.87
N LYS A 989 2.50 -37.04 15.21
CA LYS A 989 1.43 -37.09 14.19
C LYS A 989 0.23 -36.15 14.34
N HIS A 990 -0.51 -36.13 13.24
CA HIS A 990 -1.43 -35.12 12.73
C HIS A 990 -2.86 -35.28 13.34
N PRO A 991 -3.68 -34.21 13.46
CA PRO A 991 -4.99 -34.25 14.13
C PRO A 991 -6.08 -35.15 13.49
N THR A 992 -5.76 -35.90 12.43
CA THR A 992 -6.66 -36.89 11.80
C THR A 992 -6.54 -38.30 12.40
N GLU A 993 -5.76 -38.50 13.45
CA GLU A 993 -5.52 -39.80 14.10
C GLU A 993 -5.95 -39.84 15.57
N VAL A 994 -6.71 -38.84 16.03
CA VAL A 994 -7.28 -38.77 17.39
C VAL A 994 -8.77 -39.10 17.35
N CYS A 995 -9.25 -39.90 18.29
CA CYS A 995 -10.66 -40.27 18.38
C CYS A 995 -11.53 -39.02 18.63
N PRO A 996 -12.58 -38.76 17.81
CA PRO A 996 -13.43 -37.56 17.95
C PRO A 996 -14.29 -37.54 19.22
N LYS A 997 -14.30 -38.63 20.00
CA LYS A 997 -14.97 -38.73 21.31
C LYS A 997 -14.02 -38.51 22.50
N GLU A 998 -12.72 -38.31 22.25
CA GLU A 998 -11.70 -38.06 23.28
C GLU A 998 -11.24 -36.59 23.33
N VAL A 999 -11.47 -35.82 22.27
CA VAL A 999 -11.05 -34.41 22.15
C VAL A 999 -12.16 -33.52 21.58
N ASP A 1000 -12.15 -32.24 21.96
CA ASP A 1000 -12.96 -31.23 21.29
C ASP A 1000 -12.47 -31.02 19.85
N MET A 1001 -13.34 -31.30 18.89
CA MET A 1001 -13.02 -31.23 17.47
C MET A 1001 -12.81 -29.80 16.96
N THR A 1002 -13.32 -28.77 17.65
CA THR A 1002 -13.12 -27.37 17.27
C THR A 1002 -11.70 -26.88 17.59
N THR A 1003 -11.12 -27.32 18.70
CA THR A 1003 -9.69 -27.10 19.01
C THR A 1003 -8.79 -28.02 18.17
N ALA A 1004 -9.12 -29.31 18.05
CA ALA A 1004 -8.30 -30.27 17.30
C ALA A 1004 -8.26 -30.04 15.78
N CYS A 1005 -9.37 -29.67 15.14
CA CYS A 1005 -9.51 -29.69 13.69
C CYS A 1005 -9.94 -28.33 13.08
N ALA A 1006 -9.17 -27.83 12.12
CA ALA A 1006 -9.43 -26.55 11.46
C ALA A 1006 -10.74 -26.52 10.63
N CYS A 1007 -11.18 -27.66 10.10
CA CYS A 1007 -12.46 -27.78 9.39
C CYS A 1007 -13.68 -27.48 10.28
N PHE A 1008 -13.66 -27.87 11.57
CA PHE A 1008 -14.73 -27.55 12.50
C PHE A 1008 -14.75 -26.05 12.85
N ARG A 1009 -13.58 -25.41 12.97
CA ARG A 1009 -13.52 -23.93 13.09
C ARG A 1009 -14.13 -23.21 11.89
N THR A 1010 -13.95 -23.76 10.68
CA THR A 1010 -14.63 -23.24 9.48
C THR A 1010 -16.14 -23.44 9.55
N VAL A 1011 -16.63 -24.57 10.05
CA VAL A 1011 -18.07 -24.80 10.28
C VAL A 1011 -18.65 -23.78 11.28
N ASP A 1012 -17.94 -23.48 12.37
CA ASP A 1012 -18.40 -22.50 13.35
C ASP A 1012 -18.36 -21.06 12.81
N GLN A 1013 -17.37 -20.71 11.98
CA GLN A 1013 -17.35 -19.45 11.24
C GLN A 1013 -18.56 -19.29 10.31
N VAL A 1014 -18.95 -20.36 9.59
CA VAL A 1014 -20.17 -20.36 8.75
C VAL A 1014 -21.42 -20.16 9.60
N LYS A 1015 -21.56 -20.90 10.72
CA LYS A 1015 -22.69 -20.73 11.64
C LYS A 1015 -22.78 -19.32 12.21
N ALA A 1016 -21.66 -18.73 12.59
CA ALA A 1016 -21.60 -17.36 13.11
C ALA A 1016 -22.03 -16.33 12.06
N ALA A 1017 -21.56 -16.45 10.81
CA ALA A 1017 -21.96 -15.56 9.71
C ALA A 1017 -23.46 -15.65 9.40
N ILE A 1018 -24.03 -16.87 9.41
CA ILE A 1018 -25.46 -17.10 9.19
C ILE A 1018 -26.29 -16.52 10.34
N ALA A 1019 -25.89 -16.77 11.59
CA ALA A 1019 -26.58 -16.25 12.77
C ALA A 1019 -26.56 -14.71 12.82
N GLU A 1020 -25.44 -14.09 12.43
CA GLU A 1020 -25.32 -12.63 12.35
C GLU A 1020 -26.20 -12.05 11.25
N ALA A 1021 -26.26 -12.68 10.07
CA ALA A 1021 -27.18 -12.28 8.99
C ALA A 1021 -28.66 -12.36 9.44
N GLN A 1022 -29.05 -13.46 10.10
CA GLN A 1022 -30.39 -13.61 10.69
C GLN A 1022 -30.67 -12.53 11.74
N ARG A 1023 -29.68 -12.20 12.59
CA ARG A 1023 -29.79 -11.15 13.62
C ARG A 1023 -29.97 -9.76 13.01
N ILE A 1024 -29.20 -9.44 11.97
CA ILE A 1024 -29.29 -8.15 11.23
C ILE A 1024 -30.64 -8.01 10.53
N ILE A 1025 -31.15 -9.09 9.93
CA ILE A 1025 -32.41 -9.06 9.17
C ILE A 1025 -33.64 -9.08 10.09
N SER A 1026 -33.53 -9.67 11.29
CA SER A 1026 -34.63 -9.69 12.29
C SER A 1026 -34.73 -8.44 13.16
N ALA A 1027 -33.71 -7.56 13.15
CA ALA A 1027 -33.61 -6.34 13.96
C ALA A 1027 -33.80 -5.06 13.13
#